data_AF-A0A1W6K4Y5-F1
#
_entry.id   AF-A0A1W6K4Y5-F1
#
_cell.length_a   1.000
_cell.length_b   1.000
_cell.length_c   1.000
_cell.angle_alpha   90.00
_cell.angle_beta   90.00
_cell.angle_gamma   90.00
#
_symmetry.space_group_name_H-M   'P 1'
#
loop_
_entity.id
_entity.type
_entity.pdbx_description
1 polymer ?
#
loop_
_entity_poly.entity_id
_entity_poly.type
_entity_poly.pdbx_seq_one_letter_code
_entity_poly.pdbx_strand_id
1 'polypeptide(L)'
;MNFEQPKPDSKKYSDLINEIQKGIIKIPKFQRDFVWTIDKTAKLLDSILKGYPIGTFILWQTDERINDIKNVGNLDIPDTPDGVKVQYVLDGQQRITSLFAAFLGAHIQKVGEKKITDYGSIVVNLDVDLNDNDEQVITEEPTGESYVSLSDVLNFMDRMTDIKERFSDEDFKKIHAYSRAFDTYDFSTVILRKEDIDSAIEVFTRINTGGQTLTLFEIMSAKTYDEPQQFDMQVKWEGFIKELKEIKYEGISSSVVLSLLALLLSRTKECKRKTILALDKQSIIESWDSVISALKDSVDYFRTTYRIPVSQLLPYDSLLVPFAYFFHVNNGKPDGGQRKYLEEFFWRISLSSRYSSSTESKLAQDIKRIDQILAGQRPDYSDIKVYLDSPQALIDTNFSAGNSYCKAVLCLLAYQEPKDFQDNGKVILDNSWLKVASSKNYHHFFPKAYLKNKTVLNSNSLVNITFVSDHLNKRKIGAKAPSQYIADFQDENSQINKALQTHFIDLDGFGIESNDYETFLQARAKLIYQELKSRIDLSHKEPANEEVQELILAGESDTVEFKSTLRYDLRSKEVNKKLEYVIAKTIAAFLNSEGGNLFIGVDDNQNMLGLVDDMSTLSKPNIDGFELHLVEIIKKYIGAGLISHVKISFPTVEDTQICRIKVSKSGKPVFTQYEGREDFFVRSGCSSQPLGREEQSAYEKSHWSNT
;
A
#
# COMPACT_ATOMS: atom_id res chain seq x y z
N MET A 1 24.32 -17.64 -38.43
CA MET A 1 23.07 -17.18 -37.80
C MET A 1 22.10 -16.84 -38.91
N ASN A 2 21.02 -17.60 -39.07
CA ASN A 2 19.92 -17.17 -39.94
C ASN A 2 19.14 -16.10 -39.17
N PHE A 3 19.28 -14.85 -39.59
CA PHE A 3 18.40 -13.78 -39.14
C PHE A 3 17.08 -13.94 -39.89
N GLU A 4 16.13 -14.69 -39.32
CA GLU A 4 14.77 -14.69 -39.84
C GLU A 4 14.16 -13.30 -39.57
N GLN A 5 14.04 -12.51 -40.64
CA GLN A 5 13.32 -11.25 -40.56
C GLN A 5 11.82 -11.53 -40.39
N PRO A 6 11.10 -10.72 -39.61
CA PRO A 6 9.64 -10.79 -39.55
C PRO A 6 9.08 -10.67 -40.96
N LYS A 7 8.20 -11.60 -41.35
CA LYS A 7 7.56 -11.56 -42.66
C LYS A 7 6.24 -10.80 -42.53
N PRO A 8 5.97 -9.80 -43.40
CA PRO A 8 4.63 -9.28 -43.56
C PRO A 8 3.73 -10.42 -44.06
N ASP A 9 2.56 -10.52 -43.46
CA ASP A 9 1.53 -11.50 -43.76
C ASP A 9 0.19 -10.78 -43.84
N SER A 10 -0.83 -11.46 -44.34
CA SER A 10 -2.17 -10.88 -44.48
C SER A 10 -3.19 -11.77 -43.78
N LYS A 11 -4.21 -11.15 -43.16
CA LYS A 11 -5.24 -11.85 -42.42
C LYS A 11 -6.58 -11.18 -42.68
N LYS A 12 -7.56 -11.95 -43.14
CA LYS A 12 -8.91 -11.44 -43.35
C LYS A 12 -9.58 -11.08 -42.04
N TYR A 13 -10.58 -10.21 -42.12
CA TYR A 13 -11.42 -9.84 -40.99
C TYR A 13 -11.96 -11.06 -40.24
N SER A 14 -12.61 -11.97 -40.96
CA SER A 14 -13.22 -13.17 -40.39
C SER A 14 -12.19 -14.10 -39.74
N ASP A 15 -10.99 -14.25 -40.32
CA ASP A 15 -9.91 -15.05 -39.74
C ASP A 15 -9.40 -14.44 -38.43
N LEU A 16 -9.24 -13.12 -38.39
CA LEU A 16 -8.82 -12.39 -37.18
C LEU A 16 -9.83 -12.58 -36.05
N ILE A 17 -11.13 -12.39 -36.32
CA ILE A 17 -12.19 -12.57 -35.31
C ILE A 17 -12.27 -14.02 -34.85
N ASN A 18 -12.24 -14.99 -35.77
CA ASN A 18 -12.28 -16.40 -35.44
C ASN A 18 -11.10 -16.84 -34.56
N GLU A 19 -9.90 -16.31 -34.80
CA GLU A 19 -8.73 -16.62 -33.97
C GLU A 19 -8.80 -16.01 -32.58
N ILE A 20 -9.43 -14.84 -32.41
CA ILE A 20 -9.73 -14.27 -31.08
C ILE A 20 -10.77 -15.16 -30.36
N GLN A 21 -11.85 -15.54 -31.05
CA GLN A 21 -12.90 -16.40 -30.47
C GLN A 21 -12.40 -17.79 -30.08
N LYS A 22 -11.35 -18.29 -30.73
CA LYS A 22 -10.69 -19.57 -30.38
C LYS A 22 -9.59 -19.43 -29.32
N GLY A 23 -9.34 -18.21 -28.83
CA GLY A 23 -8.27 -17.95 -27.87
C GLY A 23 -6.85 -18.07 -28.47
N ILE A 24 -6.71 -18.05 -29.80
CA ILE A 24 -5.41 -18.11 -30.49
C ILE A 24 -4.74 -16.75 -30.46
N ILE A 25 -5.48 -15.69 -30.77
CA ILE A 25 -5.01 -14.30 -30.60
C ILE A 25 -5.44 -13.80 -29.23
N LYS A 26 -4.49 -13.31 -28.45
CA LYS A 26 -4.72 -12.81 -27.10
C LYS A 26 -4.05 -11.47 -26.85
N ILE A 27 -4.59 -10.71 -25.91
CA ILE A 27 -4.03 -9.43 -25.49
C ILE A 27 -3.26 -9.63 -24.17
N PRO A 28 -1.96 -9.31 -24.11
CA PRO A 28 -1.22 -9.35 -22.86
C PRO A 28 -1.79 -8.39 -21.81
N LYS A 29 -1.86 -8.78 -20.54
CA LYS A 29 -2.26 -7.87 -19.45
C LYS A 29 -1.27 -6.75 -19.18
N PHE A 30 0.00 -6.90 -19.55
CA PHE A 30 0.97 -5.81 -19.40
C PHE A 30 0.74 -4.65 -20.38
N GLN A 31 -0.19 -4.79 -21.34
CA GLN A 31 -0.60 -3.67 -22.19
C GLN A 31 -1.64 -2.80 -21.49
N ARG A 32 -1.82 -1.57 -21.99
CA ARG A 32 -2.71 -0.60 -21.35
C ARG A 32 -4.18 -1.03 -21.45
N ASP A 33 -4.98 -0.55 -20.52
CA ASP A 33 -6.43 -0.71 -20.60
C ASP A 33 -7.02 -0.20 -21.93
N PHE A 34 -8.17 -0.74 -22.29
CA PHE A 34 -8.91 -0.30 -23.46
C PHE A 34 -9.57 1.07 -23.20
N VAL A 35 -9.10 2.11 -23.91
CA VAL A 35 -9.49 3.52 -23.69
C VAL A 35 -10.18 4.15 -24.89
N TRP A 36 -10.23 3.48 -26.04
CA TRP A 36 -10.89 4.03 -27.24
C TRP A 36 -12.39 4.24 -27.03
N THR A 37 -12.89 5.42 -27.38
CA THR A 37 -14.33 5.74 -27.33
C THR A 37 -15.11 4.93 -28.37
N ILE A 38 -16.43 4.85 -28.19
CA ILE A 38 -17.31 4.23 -29.17
C ILE A 38 -17.21 4.94 -30.53
N ASP A 39 -17.07 6.27 -30.56
CA ASP A 39 -16.90 7.04 -31.81
C ASP A 39 -15.61 6.70 -32.55
N LYS A 40 -14.51 6.49 -31.82
CA LYS A 40 -13.25 6.03 -32.44
C LYS A 40 -13.40 4.63 -33.02
N THR A 41 -14.21 3.79 -32.38
CA THR A 41 -14.52 2.45 -32.88
C THR A 41 -15.37 2.50 -34.13
N ALA A 42 -16.41 3.34 -34.16
CA ALA A 42 -17.23 3.57 -35.35
C ALA A 42 -16.39 4.09 -36.52
N LYS A 43 -15.50 5.07 -36.29
CA LYS A 43 -14.58 5.60 -37.33
C LYS A 43 -13.60 4.57 -37.87
N LEU A 44 -13.13 3.65 -37.02
CA LEU A 44 -12.30 2.52 -37.47
C LEU A 44 -13.09 1.61 -38.42
N LEU A 45 -14.34 1.31 -38.08
CA LEU A 45 -15.20 0.42 -38.85
C LEU A 45 -15.69 1.10 -40.13
N ASP A 46 -15.96 2.40 -40.11
CA ASP A 46 -16.21 3.24 -41.30
C ASP A 46 -15.02 3.19 -42.27
N SER A 47 -13.80 3.30 -41.73
CA SER A 47 -12.57 3.19 -42.53
C SER A 47 -12.44 1.83 -43.22
N ILE A 48 -12.80 0.74 -42.54
CA ILE A 48 -12.81 -0.61 -43.14
C ILE A 48 -13.85 -0.70 -44.24
N LEU A 49 -15.07 -0.21 -43.99
CA LEU A 49 -16.17 -0.25 -44.95
C LEU A 49 -15.85 0.55 -46.22
N LYS A 50 -15.14 1.67 -46.09
CA LYS A 50 -14.64 2.50 -47.21
C LYS A 50 -13.36 1.98 -47.87
N GLY A 51 -12.76 0.92 -47.34
CA GLY A 51 -11.51 0.34 -47.86
C GLY A 51 -10.25 1.17 -47.55
N TYR A 52 -10.30 2.04 -46.54
CA TYR A 52 -9.14 2.84 -46.10
C TYR A 52 -8.16 1.98 -45.27
N PRO A 53 -6.85 2.26 -45.34
CA PRO A 53 -5.85 1.53 -44.57
C PRO A 53 -5.92 1.87 -43.08
N ILE A 54 -6.12 0.88 -42.22
CA ILE A 54 -6.24 1.07 -40.76
C ILE A 54 -4.94 0.78 -39.98
N GLY A 55 -3.82 0.61 -40.68
CA GLY A 55 -2.50 0.27 -40.11
C GLY A 55 -2.25 -1.24 -39.93
N THR A 56 -1.04 -1.61 -39.52
CA THR A 56 -0.60 -3.02 -39.37
C THR A 56 -0.86 -3.56 -37.96
N PHE A 57 -1.11 -4.86 -37.81
CA PHE A 57 -1.07 -5.57 -36.53
C PHE A 57 0.25 -6.29 -36.34
N ILE A 58 0.84 -6.20 -35.16
CA ILE A 58 2.10 -6.88 -34.86
C ILE A 58 1.81 -7.91 -33.80
N LEU A 59 2.07 -9.18 -34.11
CA LEU A 59 1.72 -10.32 -33.29
C LEU A 59 3.00 -11.08 -32.89
N TRP A 60 3.06 -11.57 -31.66
CA TRP A 60 4.13 -12.42 -31.16
C TRP A 60 3.62 -13.85 -31.00
N GLN A 61 4.15 -14.77 -31.81
CA GLN A 61 3.77 -16.17 -31.78
C GLN A 61 4.73 -16.96 -30.89
N THR A 62 4.20 -17.61 -29.85
CA THR A 62 5.02 -18.34 -28.87
C THR A 62 4.28 -19.55 -28.27
N ASP A 63 5.04 -20.48 -27.68
CA ASP A 63 4.52 -21.51 -26.78
C ASP A 63 4.42 -21.02 -25.33
N GLU A 64 5.15 -19.95 -24.99
CA GLU A 64 5.16 -19.35 -23.66
C GLU A 64 3.80 -18.71 -23.33
N ARG A 65 3.18 -19.14 -22.23
CA ARG A 65 1.95 -18.55 -21.72
C ARG A 65 2.29 -17.38 -20.81
N ILE A 66 1.80 -16.20 -21.16
CA ILE A 66 1.88 -15.00 -20.33
C ILE A 66 0.49 -14.59 -19.86
N ASN A 67 0.44 -13.73 -18.86
CA ASN A 67 -0.82 -13.18 -18.37
C ASN A 67 -1.56 -12.43 -19.47
N ASP A 68 -2.80 -12.82 -19.74
CA ASP A 68 -3.64 -12.27 -20.80
C ASP A 68 -5.00 -11.79 -20.31
N ILE A 69 -5.58 -10.85 -21.06
CA ILE A 69 -6.94 -10.38 -20.84
C ILE A 69 -7.89 -11.54 -21.11
N LYS A 70 -8.65 -11.94 -20.08
CA LYS A 70 -9.58 -13.08 -20.14
C LYS A 70 -10.97 -12.70 -20.66
N ASN A 71 -11.31 -11.41 -20.71
CA ASN A 71 -12.63 -10.96 -21.16
C ASN A 71 -12.59 -9.62 -21.89
N VAL A 72 -13.57 -9.39 -22.76
CA VAL A 72 -13.82 -8.08 -23.40
C VAL A 72 -15.26 -7.69 -23.09
N GLY A 73 -15.42 -6.82 -22.08
CA GLY A 73 -16.74 -6.48 -21.55
C GLY A 73 -17.37 -7.65 -20.80
N ASN A 74 -18.55 -8.08 -21.26
CA ASN A 74 -19.34 -9.16 -20.68
C ASN A 74 -19.03 -10.54 -21.30
N LEU A 75 -17.97 -10.68 -22.10
CA LEU A 75 -17.69 -11.89 -22.87
C LEU A 75 -16.30 -12.44 -22.58
N ASP A 76 -16.24 -13.73 -22.29
CA ASP A 76 -15.01 -14.46 -21.98
C ASP A 76 -14.27 -14.88 -23.26
N ILE A 77 -12.97 -14.62 -23.29
CA ILE A 77 -12.05 -15.14 -24.30
C ILE A 77 -11.58 -16.51 -23.81
N PRO A 78 -11.80 -17.60 -24.57
CA PRO A 78 -11.39 -18.93 -24.12
C PRO A 78 -9.87 -19.06 -24.07
N ASP A 79 -9.40 -20.08 -23.35
CA ASP A 79 -7.99 -20.40 -23.31
C ASP A 79 -7.48 -20.96 -24.65
N THR A 80 -6.20 -20.73 -24.92
CA THR A 80 -5.56 -21.23 -26.13
C THR A 80 -5.52 -22.76 -26.07
N PRO A 81 -6.04 -23.47 -27.08
CA PRO A 81 -6.05 -24.94 -27.09
C PRO A 81 -4.65 -25.55 -26.92
N ASP A 82 -4.60 -26.73 -26.31
CA ASP A 82 -3.36 -27.48 -26.11
C ASP A 82 -2.65 -27.77 -27.44
N GLY A 83 -1.33 -27.61 -27.46
CA GLY A 83 -0.50 -27.82 -28.65
C GLY A 83 -0.60 -26.70 -29.70
N VAL A 84 -1.39 -25.64 -29.45
CA VAL A 84 -1.46 -24.46 -30.32
C VAL A 84 -0.60 -23.33 -29.75
N LYS A 85 0.23 -22.73 -30.62
CA LYS A 85 0.99 -21.51 -30.31
C LYS A 85 0.04 -20.33 -30.18
N VAL A 86 0.14 -19.60 -29.08
CA VAL A 86 -0.61 -18.37 -28.84
C VAL A 86 0.02 -17.21 -29.63
N GLN A 87 -0.79 -16.26 -30.07
CA GLN A 87 -0.39 -15.03 -30.73
C GLN A 87 -0.75 -13.82 -29.86
N TYR A 88 0.25 -13.23 -29.23
CA TYR A 88 0.07 -12.04 -28.40
C TYR A 88 0.17 -10.77 -29.23
N VAL A 89 -0.83 -9.90 -29.11
CA VAL A 89 -0.82 -8.59 -29.78
C VAL A 89 0.28 -7.73 -29.18
N LEU A 90 1.22 -7.22 -29.98
CA LEU A 90 2.25 -6.25 -29.58
C LEU A 90 1.90 -4.83 -30.02
N ASP A 91 1.24 -4.68 -31.16
CA ASP A 91 0.70 -3.40 -31.65
C ASP A 91 -0.67 -3.59 -32.31
N GLY A 92 -1.53 -2.58 -32.16
CA GLY A 92 -2.91 -2.59 -32.62
C GLY A 92 -3.93 -3.08 -31.60
N GLN A 93 -3.56 -3.19 -30.32
CA GLN A 93 -4.44 -3.62 -29.22
C GLN A 93 -5.80 -2.90 -29.20
N GLN A 94 -5.81 -1.57 -29.26
CA GLN A 94 -7.05 -0.79 -29.21
C GLN A 94 -7.92 -1.06 -30.44
N ARG A 95 -7.30 -1.21 -31.62
CA ARG A 95 -8.00 -1.54 -32.88
C ARG A 95 -8.62 -2.93 -32.80
N ILE A 96 -7.84 -3.96 -32.46
CA ILE A 96 -8.34 -5.34 -32.42
C ILE A 96 -9.42 -5.53 -31.36
N THR A 97 -9.31 -4.87 -30.19
CA THR A 97 -10.35 -4.87 -29.16
C THR A 97 -11.63 -4.21 -29.67
N SER A 98 -11.53 -3.06 -30.36
CA SER A 98 -12.67 -2.37 -30.99
C SER A 98 -13.36 -3.23 -32.04
N LEU A 99 -12.61 -3.94 -32.90
CA LEU A 99 -13.19 -4.84 -33.91
C LEU A 99 -14.00 -5.96 -33.26
N PHE A 100 -13.42 -6.59 -32.23
CA PHE A 100 -14.07 -7.69 -31.53
C PHE A 100 -15.28 -7.23 -30.70
N ALA A 101 -15.17 -6.09 -30.02
CA ALA A 101 -16.28 -5.49 -29.26
C ALA A 101 -17.49 -5.15 -30.14
N ALA A 102 -17.25 -4.59 -31.33
CA ALA A 102 -18.31 -4.26 -32.28
C ALA A 102 -18.93 -5.50 -32.94
N PHE A 103 -18.12 -6.50 -33.28
CA PHE A 103 -18.60 -7.78 -33.79
C PHE A 103 -19.60 -8.44 -32.84
N LEU A 104 -19.31 -8.40 -31.55
CA LEU A 104 -20.14 -9.01 -30.49
C LEU A 104 -21.30 -8.15 -30.00
N GLY A 105 -21.32 -6.84 -30.31
CA GLY A 105 -22.22 -5.89 -29.63
C GLY A 105 -21.97 -5.84 -28.11
N ALA A 106 -20.69 -5.86 -27.71
CA ALA A 106 -20.29 -6.05 -26.31
C ALA A 106 -20.68 -4.85 -25.42
N HIS A 107 -20.98 -5.14 -24.16
CA HIS A 107 -21.19 -4.13 -23.13
C HIS A 107 -19.92 -4.00 -22.29
N ILE A 108 -19.19 -2.88 -22.45
CA ILE A 108 -17.87 -2.71 -21.82
C ILE A 108 -17.94 -1.60 -20.77
N GLN A 109 -17.63 -1.95 -19.53
CA GLN A 109 -17.27 -1.01 -18.48
C GLN A 109 -15.75 -0.82 -18.49
N LYS A 110 -15.28 0.38 -18.83
CA LYS A 110 -13.85 0.69 -18.84
C LYS A 110 -13.33 0.92 -17.42
N VAL A 111 -12.06 0.62 -17.21
CA VAL A 111 -11.38 0.83 -15.93
C VAL A 111 -11.47 2.30 -15.52
N GLY A 112 -11.99 2.56 -14.32
CA GLY A 112 -12.19 3.92 -13.79
C GLY A 112 -13.48 4.63 -14.24
N GLU A 113 -14.27 4.03 -15.14
CA GLU A 113 -15.56 4.58 -15.57
C GLU A 113 -16.74 3.89 -14.87
N LYS A 114 -17.74 4.69 -14.47
CA LYS A 114 -19.03 4.16 -14.00
C LYS A 114 -19.98 3.81 -15.15
N LYS A 115 -19.75 4.39 -16.33
CA LYS A 115 -20.60 4.21 -17.51
C LYS A 115 -20.25 2.88 -18.18
N ILE A 116 -21.29 2.11 -18.52
CA ILE A 116 -21.17 0.97 -19.43
C ILE A 116 -21.39 1.51 -20.84
N THR A 117 -20.46 1.20 -21.74
CA THR A 117 -20.58 1.54 -23.16
C THR A 117 -21.14 0.34 -23.90
N ASP A 118 -22.26 0.54 -24.59
CA ASP A 118 -22.91 -0.48 -25.44
C ASP A 118 -22.39 -0.36 -26.86
N TYR A 119 -21.57 -1.32 -27.30
CA TYR A 119 -21.04 -1.37 -28.66
C TYR A 119 -22.07 -1.88 -29.68
N GLY A 120 -23.22 -2.40 -29.23
CA GLY A 120 -24.37 -2.73 -30.08
C GLY A 120 -25.09 -1.50 -30.63
N SER A 121 -24.88 -0.32 -30.03
CA SER A 121 -25.44 0.95 -30.52
C SER A 121 -24.77 1.47 -31.79
N ILE A 122 -23.71 0.80 -32.28
CA ILE A 122 -23.08 1.15 -33.55
C ILE A 122 -23.96 0.66 -34.70
N VAL A 123 -24.31 1.58 -35.58
CA VAL A 123 -25.20 1.34 -36.72
C VAL A 123 -24.56 1.78 -38.03
N VAL A 124 -25.02 1.18 -39.12
CA VAL A 124 -24.69 1.57 -40.49
C VAL A 124 -25.88 2.31 -41.07
N ASN A 125 -25.67 3.56 -41.46
CA ASN A 125 -26.66 4.35 -42.17
C ASN A 125 -26.87 3.76 -43.57
N LEU A 126 -28.10 3.59 -44.06
CA LEU A 126 -28.39 3.05 -45.40
C LEU A 126 -28.84 4.12 -46.41
N ASP A 127 -29.10 5.34 -45.93
CA ASP A 127 -29.58 6.48 -46.70
C ASP A 127 -28.46 7.23 -47.44
N VAL A 128 -27.21 6.97 -47.08
CA VAL A 128 -26.00 7.61 -47.63
C VAL A 128 -25.24 6.63 -48.53
N ASP A 129 -24.68 7.10 -49.64
CA ASP A 129 -23.83 6.30 -50.52
C ASP A 129 -22.39 6.27 -49.99
N LEU A 130 -21.70 5.13 -50.11
CA LEU A 130 -20.29 4.98 -49.71
C LEU A 130 -19.35 5.98 -50.39
N ASN A 131 -19.74 6.54 -51.53
CA ASN A 131 -18.96 7.52 -52.28
C ASN A 131 -19.12 8.95 -51.76
N ASP A 132 -20.09 9.21 -50.88
CA ASP A 132 -20.23 10.50 -50.23
C ASP A 132 -19.21 10.63 -49.09
N ASN A 133 -18.75 11.86 -48.82
CA ASN A 133 -17.75 12.13 -47.77
C ASN A 133 -18.30 12.00 -46.34
N ASP A 134 -19.54 11.55 -46.17
CA ASP A 134 -20.23 11.43 -44.89
C ASP A 134 -19.85 10.13 -44.15
N GLU A 135 -20.00 10.10 -42.83
CA GLU A 135 -19.71 8.91 -42.00
C GLU A 135 -20.83 7.87 -42.15
N GLN A 136 -20.51 6.66 -42.63
CA GLN A 136 -21.48 5.58 -42.87
C GLN A 136 -21.74 4.79 -41.58
N VAL A 137 -20.69 4.57 -40.79
CA VAL A 137 -20.77 3.86 -39.49
C VAL A 137 -20.78 4.88 -38.36
N ILE A 138 -21.86 4.90 -37.57
CA ILE A 138 -22.12 5.89 -36.51
C ILE A 138 -22.60 5.23 -35.22
N THR A 139 -22.68 6.00 -34.13
CA THR A 139 -22.90 5.48 -32.75
C THR A 139 -24.27 5.83 -32.15
N GLU A 140 -25.14 6.52 -32.91
CA GLU A 140 -26.47 7.00 -32.49
C GLU A 140 -27.51 6.65 -33.57
N GLU A 141 -28.81 6.64 -33.20
CA GLU A 141 -29.88 6.53 -34.20
C GLU A 141 -29.71 7.65 -35.24
N PRO A 142 -29.50 7.31 -36.53
CA PRO A 142 -29.29 8.32 -37.55
C PRO A 142 -30.53 9.20 -37.66
N THR A 143 -30.32 10.45 -38.07
CA THR A 143 -31.40 11.36 -38.49
C THR A 143 -32.13 10.91 -39.78
N GLY A 144 -31.82 9.71 -40.30
CA GLY A 144 -32.37 9.10 -41.51
C GLY A 144 -33.43 8.04 -41.23
N GLU A 145 -34.19 7.63 -42.25
CA GLU A 145 -35.31 6.69 -42.12
C GLU A 145 -34.86 5.21 -42.19
N SER A 146 -33.65 4.91 -42.67
CA SER A 146 -33.16 3.52 -42.86
C SER A 146 -31.75 3.28 -42.30
N TYR A 147 -31.63 2.36 -41.34
CA TYR A 147 -30.35 1.95 -40.73
C TYR A 147 -30.37 0.49 -40.25
N VAL A 148 -29.18 -0.10 -40.12
CA VAL A 148 -28.99 -1.47 -39.62
C VAL A 148 -27.93 -1.50 -38.52
N SER A 149 -28.06 -2.39 -37.54
CA SER A 149 -26.98 -2.58 -36.55
C SER A 149 -25.72 -3.07 -37.24
N LEU A 150 -24.56 -2.54 -36.87
CA LEU A 150 -23.30 -3.03 -37.42
C LEU A 150 -23.06 -4.50 -37.06
N SER A 151 -23.55 -4.97 -35.90
CA SER A 151 -23.45 -6.39 -35.54
C SER A 151 -24.21 -7.28 -36.53
N ASP A 152 -25.37 -6.84 -37.03
CA ASP A 152 -26.13 -7.56 -38.06
C ASP A 152 -25.35 -7.63 -39.39
N VAL A 153 -24.64 -6.56 -39.77
CA VAL A 153 -23.78 -6.53 -40.97
C VAL A 153 -22.58 -7.48 -40.82
N LEU A 154 -21.93 -7.47 -39.65
CA LEU A 154 -20.76 -8.30 -39.36
C LEU A 154 -21.12 -9.79 -39.18
N ASN A 155 -22.34 -10.09 -38.76
CA ASN A 155 -22.88 -11.45 -38.59
C ASN A 155 -23.94 -11.79 -39.64
N PHE A 156 -23.81 -11.25 -40.85
CA PHE A 156 -24.84 -11.29 -41.90
C PHE A 156 -25.35 -12.70 -42.19
N MET A 157 -24.46 -13.70 -42.28
CA MET A 157 -24.86 -15.07 -42.61
C MET A 157 -25.78 -15.68 -41.55
N ASP A 158 -25.51 -15.42 -40.28
CA ASP A 158 -26.33 -15.91 -39.15
C ASP A 158 -27.65 -15.14 -39.03
N ARG A 159 -27.67 -13.87 -39.45
CA ARG A 159 -28.82 -12.97 -39.38
C ARG A 159 -29.58 -12.82 -40.71
N MET A 160 -29.20 -13.56 -41.74
CA MET A 160 -29.64 -13.31 -43.11
C MET A 160 -31.16 -13.33 -43.26
N THR A 161 -31.83 -14.31 -42.63
CA THR A 161 -33.29 -14.44 -42.67
C THR A 161 -33.96 -13.25 -42.00
N ASP A 162 -33.53 -12.90 -40.78
CA ASP A 162 -34.06 -11.78 -40.01
C ASP A 162 -33.87 -10.44 -40.74
N ILE A 163 -32.68 -10.22 -41.34
CA ILE A 163 -32.38 -9.02 -42.13
C ILE A 163 -33.30 -8.94 -43.35
N LYS A 164 -33.51 -10.06 -44.06
CA LYS A 164 -34.37 -10.09 -45.24
C LYS A 164 -35.84 -9.79 -44.93
N GLU A 165 -36.30 -10.13 -43.72
CA GLU A 165 -37.66 -9.81 -43.27
C GLU A 165 -37.82 -8.34 -42.85
N ARG A 166 -36.75 -7.72 -42.33
CA ARG A 166 -36.75 -6.34 -41.80
C ARG A 166 -36.51 -5.25 -42.84
N PHE A 167 -35.83 -5.57 -43.94
CA PHE A 167 -35.34 -4.58 -44.91
C PHE A 167 -35.86 -4.84 -46.32
N SER A 168 -35.91 -3.79 -47.14
CA SER A 168 -36.28 -3.90 -48.56
C SER A 168 -35.27 -4.76 -49.35
N ASP A 169 -35.66 -5.30 -50.51
CA ASP A 169 -34.74 -6.06 -51.37
C ASP A 169 -33.52 -5.23 -51.83
N GLU A 170 -33.66 -3.90 -51.90
CA GLU A 170 -32.58 -2.98 -52.23
C GLU A 170 -31.61 -2.81 -51.06
N ASP A 171 -32.14 -2.53 -49.86
CA ASP A 171 -31.34 -2.42 -48.65
C ASP A 171 -30.67 -3.74 -48.28
N PHE A 172 -31.35 -4.87 -48.46
CA PHE A 172 -30.75 -6.19 -48.27
C PHE A 172 -29.52 -6.39 -49.16
N LYS A 173 -29.55 -5.94 -50.42
CA LYS A 173 -28.40 -5.99 -51.32
C LYS A 173 -27.26 -5.07 -50.85
N LYS A 174 -27.58 -3.87 -50.35
CA LYS A 174 -26.60 -2.94 -49.77
C LYS A 174 -25.93 -3.55 -48.54
N ILE A 175 -26.72 -4.07 -47.60
CA ILE A 175 -26.25 -4.74 -46.37
C ILE A 175 -25.34 -5.92 -46.72
N HIS A 176 -25.73 -6.75 -47.69
CA HIS A 176 -24.89 -7.85 -48.17
C HIS A 176 -23.57 -7.36 -48.79
N ALA A 177 -23.59 -6.25 -49.54
CA ALA A 177 -22.38 -5.65 -50.08
C ALA A 177 -21.45 -5.11 -48.97
N TYR A 178 -22.02 -4.49 -47.93
CA TYR A 178 -21.28 -4.00 -46.77
C TYR A 178 -20.65 -5.14 -45.98
N SER A 179 -21.41 -6.21 -45.73
CA SER A 179 -20.89 -7.43 -45.10
C SER A 179 -19.71 -8.00 -45.89
N ARG A 180 -19.83 -8.08 -47.22
CA ARG A 180 -18.75 -8.52 -48.10
C ARG A 180 -17.52 -7.61 -48.04
N ALA A 181 -17.68 -6.30 -47.86
CA ALA A 181 -16.56 -5.38 -47.70
C ALA A 181 -15.74 -5.71 -46.45
N PHE A 182 -16.39 -6.02 -45.33
CA PHE A 182 -15.71 -6.49 -44.12
C PHE A 182 -15.04 -7.86 -44.34
N ASP A 183 -15.77 -8.85 -44.86
CA ASP A 183 -15.25 -10.22 -45.06
C ASP A 183 -14.03 -10.30 -45.99
N THR A 184 -13.96 -9.38 -46.96
CA THR A 184 -12.87 -9.32 -47.93
C THR A 184 -11.76 -8.35 -47.55
N TYR A 185 -11.93 -7.58 -46.47
CA TYR A 185 -10.90 -6.68 -45.98
C TYR A 185 -9.71 -7.50 -45.44
N ASP A 186 -8.51 -7.16 -45.90
CA ASP A 186 -7.29 -7.87 -45.56
C ASP A 186 -6.38 -6.98 -44.70
N PHE A 187 -6.14 -7.42 -43.47
CA PHE A 187 -5.28 -6.72 -42.53
C PHE A 187 -3.82 -7.03 -42.81
N SER A 188 -2.99 -5.99 -42.89
CA SER A 188 -1.54 -6.14 -42.82
C SER A 188 -1.15 -6.64 -41.43
N THR A 189 -0.47 -7.78 -41.35
CA THR A 189 0.03 -8.36 -40.11
C THR A 189 1.52 -8.62 -40.18
N VAL A 190 2.21 -8.56 -39.04
CA VAL A 190 3.61 -8.93 -38.92
C VAL A 190 3.73 -9.89 -37.75
N ILE A 191 4.16 -11.12 -38.03
CA ILE A 191 4.30 -12.16 -37.01
C ILE A 191 5.77 -12.27 -36.59
N LEU A 192 6.03 -11.95 -35.33
CA LEU A 192 7.30 -12.24 -34.66
C LEU A 192 7.28 -13.68 -34.17
N ARG A 193 8.12 -14.53 -34.78
CA ARG A 193 8.23 -15.97 -34.48
C ARG A 193 9.37 -16.32 -33.52
N LYS A 194 10.04 -15.31 -32.96
CA LYS A 194 11.01 -15.54 -31.89
C LYS A 194 10.27 -15.98 -30.65
N GLU A 195 10.70 -17.07 -30.02
CA GLU A 195 10.01 -17.61 -28.85
C GLU A 195 10.30 -16.83 -27.56
N ASP A 196 11.33 -15.97 -27.52
CA ASP A 196 11.72 -15.27 -26.30
C ASP A 196 10.87 -14.02 -26.01
N ILE A 197 10.34 -13.94 -24.79
CA ILE A 197 9.57 -12.80 -24.29
C ILE A 197 10.37 -11.48 -24.28
N ASP A 198 11.70 -11.54 -24.11
CA ASP A 198 12.57 -10.37 -24.08
C ASP A 198 12.56 -9.62 -25.41
N SER A 199 12.60 -10.34 -26.54
CA SER A 199 12.45 -9.76 -27.87
C SER A 199 11.07 -9.14 -28.06
N ALA A 200 10.01 -9.76 -27.54
CA ALA A 200 8.65 -9.23 -27.64
C ALA A 200 8.49 -7.92 -26.86
N ILE A 201 9.03 -7.85 -25.63
CA ILE A 201 9.04 -6.64 -24.79
C ILE A 201 9.88 -5.53 -25.46
N GLU A 202 11.03 -5.87 -26.05
CA GLU A 202 11.87 -4.91 -26.75
C GLU A 202 11.16 -4.32 -27.98
N VAL A 203 10.55 -5.17 -28.81
CA VAL A 203 9.75 -4.74 -29.96
C VAL A 203 8.59 -3.85 -29.51
N PHE A 204 7.84 -4.27 -28.48
CA PHE A 204 6.76 -3.48 -27.89
C PHE A 204 7.25 -2.09 -27.46
N THR A 205 8.38 -2.03 -26.75
CA THR A 205 8.93 -0.78 -26.21
C THR A 205 9.40 0.16 -27.32
N ARG A 206 10.01 -0.37 -28.38
CA ARG A 206 10.50 0.43 -29.52
C ARG A 206 9.36 1.01 -30.35
N ILE A 207 8.30 0.23 -30.57
CA ILE A 207 7.15 0.64 -31.39
C ILE A 207 6.28 1.65 -30.64
N ASN A 208 6.14 1.51 -29.32
CA ASN A 208 5.37 2.43 -28.48
C ASN A 208 6.14 3.70 -28.05
N THR A 209 7.13 4.14 -28.83
CA THR A 209 7.96 5.34 -28.53
C THR A 209 7.16 6.64 -28.46
N GLY A 210 5.95 6.69 -29.02
CA GLY A 210 5.00 7.81 -28.88
C GLY A 210 4.01 7.71 -27.71
N GLY A 211 4.07 6.65 -26.89
CA GLY A 211 3.20 6.44 -25.73
C GLY A 211 3.97 6.18 -24.41
N GLN A 212 3.26 5.99 -23.29
CA GLN A 212 3.84 5.50 -22.03
C GLN A 212 4.52 4.12 -22.19
N THR A 213 5.81 4.06 -21.89
CA THR A 213 6.62 2.83 -21.86
C THR A 213 6.22 1.91 -20.70
N LEU A 214 6.35 0.59 -20.86
CA LEU A 214 6.21 -0.35 -19.74
C LEU A 214 7.17 0.01 -18.61
N THR A 215 6.64 0.04 -17.40
CA THR A 215 7.41 0.10 -16.18
C THR A 215 8.24 -1.19 -16.03
N LEU A 216 9.33 -1.11 -15.26
CA LEU A 216 10.15 -2.29 -15.00
C LEU A 216 9.36 -3.40 -14.27
N PHE A 217 8.37 -3.00 -13.44
CA PHE A 217 7.53 -3.94 -12.73
C PHE A 217 6.58 -4.70 -13.65
N GLU A 218 5.92 -4.01 -14.60
CA GLU A 218 5.06 -4.66 -15.59
C GLU A 218 5.85 -5.67 -16.46
N ILE A 219 7.09 -5.31 -16.81
CA ILE A 219 7.99 -6.22 -17.54
C ILE A 219 8.31 -7.45 -16.69
N MET A 220 8.71 -7.26 -15.43
CA MET A 220 9.04 -8.39 -14.55
C MET A 220 7.83 -9.26 -14.24
N SER A 221 6.65 -8.66 -14.08
CA SER A 221 5.40 -9.39 -13.91
C SER A 221 5.10 -10.27 -15.13
N ALA A 222 5.25 -9.73 -16.35
CA ALA A 222 5.12 -10.50 -17.58
C ALA A 222 6.11 -11.67 -17.65
N LYS A 223 7.40 -11.42 -17.33
CA LYS A 223 8.47 -12.43 -17.37
C LYS A 223 8.33 -13.53 -16.32
N THR A 224 7.67 -13.23 -15.21
CA THR A 224 7.58 -14.15 -14.07
C THR A 224 6.24 -14.86 -13.96
N TYR A 225 5.24 -14.46 -14.76
CA TYR A 225 3.95 -15.12 -14.80
C TYR A 225 4.12 -16.63 -15.00
N ASP A 226 3.48 -17.40 -14.13
CA ASP A 226 3.51 -18.86 -14.16
C ASP A 226 2.13 -19.42 -13.88
N GLU A 227 1.46 -19.89 -14.92
CA GLU A 227 0.11 -20.45 -14.81
C GLU A 227 0.08 -21.75 -13.98
N PRO A 228 0.99 -22.73 -14.16
CA PRO A 228 1.00 -23.95 -13.34
C PRO A 228 1.21 -23.69 -11.84
N GLN A 229 2.11 -22.76 -11.48
CA GLN A 229 2.34 -22.37 -10.09
C GLN A 229 1.36 -21.30 -9.59
N GLN A 230 0.40 -20.87 -10.42
CA GLN A 230 -0.54 -19.78 -10.13
C GLN A 230 0.14 -18.50 -9.64
N PHE A 231 1.29 -18.17 -10.23
CA PHE A 231 2.08 -17.02 -9.87
C PHE A 231 1.82 -15.86 -10.82
N ASP A 232 1.21 -14.79 -10.30
CA ASP A 232 1.08 -13.51 -10.96
C ASP A 232 1.62 -12.42 -10.02
N MET A 233 2.78 -11.86 -10.39
CA MET A 233 3.48 -10.85 -9.59
C MET A 233 2.62 -9.60 -9.37
N GLN A 234 1.84 -9.18 -10.38
CA GLN A 234 0.97 -8.01 -10.28
C GLN A 234 -0.12 -8.26 -9.24
N VAL A 235 -0.82 -9.39 -9.35
CA VAL A 235 -1.91 -9.76 -8.43
C VAL A 235 -1.39 -9.94 -7.00
N LYS A 236 -0.24 -10.62 -6.83
CA LYS A 236 0.37 -10.79 -5.50
C LYS A 236 0.80 -9.46 -4.89
N TRP A 237 1.37 -8.55 -5.68
CA TRP A 237 1.74 -7.22 -5.22
C TRP A 237 0.53 -6.36 -4.86
N GLU A 238 -0.55 -6.40 -5.65
CA GLU A 238 -1.81 -5.71 -5.34
C GLU A 238 -2.44 -6.24 -4.05
N GLY A 239 -2.39 -7.56 -3.83
CA GLY A 239 -2.79 -8.18 -2.56
C GLY A 239 -2.00 -7.63 -1.37
N PHE A 240 -0.67 -7.56 -1.50
CA PHE A 240 0.20 -6.99 -0.48
C PHE A 240 -0.08 -5.49 -0.22
N ILE A 241 -0.27 -4.67 -1.26
CA ILE A 241 -0.63 -3.26 -1.11
C ILE A 241 -1.99 -3.08 -0.44
N LYS A 242 -2.95 -3.97 -0.71
CA LYS A 242 -4.25 -3.98 -0.03
C LYS A 242 -4.09 -4.26 1.47
N GLU A 243 -3.24 -5.21 1.85
CA GLU A 243 -2.92 -5.45 3.27
C GLU A 243 -2.26 -4.22 3.92
N LEU A 244 -1.28 -3.62 3.23
CA LEU A 244 -0.60 -2.41 3.72
C LEU A 244 -1.55 -1.21 3.87
N LYS A 245 -2.61 -1.14 3.07
CA LYS A 245 -3.62 -0.07 3.15
C LYS A 245 -4.35 -0.07 4.49
N GLU A 246 -4.61 -1.25 5.07
CA GLU A 246 -5.27 -1.37 6.39
C GLU A 246 -4.43 -0.71 7.50
N ILE A 247 -3.10 -0.69 7.33
CA ILE A 247 -2.14 -0.04 8.23
C ILE A 247 -1.58 1.29 7.67
N LYS A 248 -2.20 1.86 6.63
CA LYS A 248 -1.86 3.16 6.01
C LYS A 248 -0.48 3.24 5.33
N TYR A 249 0.01 2.11 4.82
CA TYR A 249 1.30 1.98 4.12
C TYR A 249 1.19 1.70 2.61
N GLU A 250 0.02 1.95 2.01
CA GLU A 250 -0.26 1.73 0.58
C GLU A 250 0.58 2.57 -0.39
N GLY A 251 1.33 3.57 0.10
CA GLY A 251 2.20 4.44 -0.70
C GLY A 251 3.55 3.85 -1.12
N ILE A 252 3.82 2.58 -0.79
CA ILE A 252 5.07 1.89 -1.14
C ILE A 252 5.12 1.59 -2.64
N SER A 253 6.18 2.00 -3.33
CA SER A 253 6.32 1.73 -4.76
C SER A 253 6.78 0.30 -5.06
N SER A 254 6.38 -0.23 -6.22
CA SER A 254 6.83 -1.55 -6.70
C SER A 254 8.34 -1.62 -6.98
N SER A 255 9.02 -0.47 -7.07
CA SER A 255 10.48 -0.43 -7.17
C SER A 255 11.17 -0.99 -5.92
N VAL A 256 10.53 -0.93 -4.75
CA VAL A 256 11.03 -1.46 -3.48
C VAL A 256 11.19 -2.98 -3.55
N VAL A 257 10.15 -3.70 -3.99
CA VAL A 257 10.21 -5.17 -4.09
C VAL A 257 11.18 -5.63 -5.17
N LEU A 258 11.23 -4.94 -6.32
CA LEU A 258 12.20 -5.26 -7.37
C LEU A 258 13.64 -5.04 -6.93
N SER A 259 13.91 -3.94 -6.21
CA SER A 259 15.24 -3.64 -5.71
C SER A 259 15.67 -4.67 -4.67
N LEU A 260 14.78 -5.05 -3.75
CA LEU A 260 15.04 -6.06 -2.75
C LEU A 260 15.31 -7.44 -3.38
N LEU A 261 14.45 -7.89 -4.31
CA LEU A 261 14.67 -9.13 -5.06
C LEU A 261 16.03 -9.13 -5.75
N ALA A 262 16.41 -8.04 -6.42
CA ALA A 262 17.70 -7.96 -7.09
C ALA A 262 18.89 -8.00 -6.13
N LEU A 263 18.79 -7.37 -4.96
CA LEU A 263 19.86 -7.37 -3.95
C LEU A 263 20.02 -8.73 -3.26
N LEU A 264 18.94 -9.50 -3.15
CA LEU A 264 18.94 -10.85 -2.57
C LEU A 264 19.38 -11.93 -3.57
N LEU A 265 18.87 -11.88 -4.80
CA LEU A 265 19.02 -12.95 -5.78
C LEU A 265 20.21 -12.75 -6.72
N SER A 266 20.66 -11.51 -6.94
CA SER A 266 21.80 -11.27 -7.83
C SER A 266 23.14 -11.53 -7.15
N ARG A 267 24.04 -12.22 -7.86
CA ARG A 267 25.42 -12.47 -7.37
C ARG A 267 26.21 -11.18 -7.16
N THR A 268 25.90 -10.13 -7.92
CA THR A 268 26.59 -8.84 -7.83
C THR A 268 26.06 -7.97 -6.68
N LYS A 269 24.94 -8.35 -6.05
CA LYS A 269 24.16 -7.52 -5.13
C LYS A 269 23.94 -6.10 -5.68
N GLU A 270 23.48 -6.00 -6.93
CA GLU A 270 23.09 -4.72 -7.58
C GLU A 270 21.59 -4.74 -7.88
N CYS A 271 20.94 -3.58 -7.91
CA CYS A 271 19.52 -3.44 -8.27
C CYS A 271 19.28 -2.54 -9.49
N LYS A 272 20.26 -2.42 -10.39
CA LYS A 272 20.06 -1.70 -11.66
C LYS A 272 19.06 -2.43 -12.54
N ARG A 273 18.40 -1.72 -13.46
CA ARG A 273 17.46 -2.28 -14.45
C ARG A 273 17.98 -3.55 -15.13
N LYS A 274 19.24 -3.53 -15.61
CA LYS A 274 19.87 -4.69 -16.26
C LYS A 274 19.92 -5.92 -15.35
N THR A 275 20.22 -5.73 -14.07
CA THR A 275 20.30 -6.81 -13.08
C THR A 275 18.92 -7.36 -12.77
N ILE A 276 17.93 -6.48 -12.57
CA ILE A 276 16.52 -6.87 -12.34
C ILE A 276 15.99 -7.72 -13.51
N LEU A 277 16.20 -7.27 -14.75
CA LEU A 277 15.74 -7.98 -15.95
C LEU A 277 16.42 -9.34 -16.18
N ALA A 278 17.58 -9.55 -15.57
CA ALA A 278 18.38 -10.77 -15.69
C ALA A 278 18.12 -11.76 -14.54
N LEU A 279 17.23 -11.43 -13.60
CA LEU A 279 16.84 -12.35 -12.54
C LEU A 279 16.12 -13.56 -13.13
N ASP A 280 16.43 -14.72 -12.56
CA ASP A 280 15.79 -15.98 -12.92
C ASP A 280 14.35 -16.04 -12.41
N LYS A 281 13.44 -16.51 -13.26
CA LYS A 281 12.00 -16.59 -12.97
C LYS A 281 11.72 -17.44 -11.74
N GLN A 282 12.29 -18.64 -11.67
CA GLN A 282 11.97 -19.59 -10.61
C GLN A 282 12.50 -19.10 -9.26
N SER A 283 13.69 -18.51 -9.25
CA SER A 283 14.28 -17.90 -8.06
C SER A 283 13.40 -16.78 -7.47
N ILE A 284 12.73 -15.99 -8.32
CA ILE A 284 11.77 -14.97 -7.88
C ILE A 284 10.53 -15.61 -7.25
N ILE A 285 9.94 -16.61 -7.91
CA ILE A 285 8.73 -17.29 -7.45
C ILE A 285 8.98 -17.91 -6.06
N GLU A 286 10.07 -18.65 -5.91
CA GLU A 286 10.44 -19.34 -4.67
C GLU A 286 10.74 -18.37 -3.51
N SER A 287 11.30 -17.20 -3.81
CA SER A 287 11.68 -16.23 -2.79
C SER A 287 10.56 -15.25 -2.46
N TRP A 288 9.50 -15.16 -3.26
CA TRP A 288 8.50 -14.11 -3.20
C TRP A 288 7.90 -13.94 -1.79
N ASP A 289 7.39 -15.03 -1.21
CA ASP A 289 6.68 -14.95 0.07
C ASP A 289 7.62 -14.51 1.21
N SER A 290 8.87 -14.98 1.21
CA SER A 290 9.89 -14.57 2.18
C SER A 290 10.32 -13.10 2.01
N VAL A 291 10.34 -12.59 0.77
CA VAL A 291 10.64 -11.18 0.47
C VAL A 291 9.50 -10.27 0.93
N ILE A 292 8.24 -10.68 0.68
CA ILE A 292 7.07 -9.96 1.18
C ILE A 292 7.02 -9.97 2.71
N SER A 293 7.33 -11.10 3.35
CA SER A 293 7.43 -11.17 4.81
C SER A 293 8.45 -10.17 5.36
N ALA A 294 9.66 -10.14 4.80
CA ALA A 294 10.69 -9.22 5.26
C ALA A 294 10.33 -7.73 5.02
N LEU A 295 9.57 -7.43 3.96
CA LEU A 295 9.01 -6.09 3.76
C LEU A 295 7.97 -5.73 4.84
N LYS A 296 7.12 -6.68 5.24
CA LYS A 296 6.18 -6.49 6.37
C LYS A 296 6.93 -6.20 7.65
N ASP A 297 7.95 -7.00 7.97
CA ASP A 297 8.79 -6.80 9.16
C ASP A 297 9.46 -5.43 9.15
N SER A 298 9.95 -4.99 7.98
CA SER A 298 10.52 -3.64 7.83
C SER A 298 9.48 -2.54 8.05
N VAL A 299 8.25 -2.70 7.54
CA VAL A 299 7.17 -1.73 7.74
C VAL A 299 6.77 -1.69 9.21
N ASP A 300 6.59 -2.84 9.85
CA ASP A 300 6.23 -2.92 11.26
C ASP A 300 7.31 -2.33 12.16
N TYR A 301 8.58 -2.56 11.84
CA TYR A 301 9.69 -1.93 12.54
C TYR A 301 9.66 -0.39 12.44
N PHE A 302 9.35 0.16 11.26
CA PHE A 302 9.23 1.62 11.09
C PHE A 302 8.02 2.19 11.83
N ARG A 303 6.90 1.45 11.84
CA ARG A 303 5.68 1.85 12.55
C ARG A 303 5.85 1.84 14.06
N THR A 304 6.58 0.85 14.59
CA THR A 304 6.71 0.64 16.04
C THR A 304 7.92 1.36 16.60
N THR A 305 9.11 1.08 16.09
CA THR A 305 10.38 1.62 16.61
C THR A 305 10.62 3.07 16.21
N TYR A 306 10.32 3.44 14.96
CA TYR A 306 10.44 4.84 14.54
C TYR A 306 9.14 5.63 14.66
N ARG A 307 8.05 4.96 15.10
CA ARG A 307 6.72 5.57 15.31
C ARG A 307 6.23 6.33 14.08
N ILE A 308 6.47 5.79 12.89
CA ILE A 308 6.03 6.38 11.63
C ILE A 308 4.66 5.78 11.28
N PRO A 309 3.55 6.48 11.52
CA PRO A 309 2.22 5.86 11.45
C PRO A 309 1.74 5.61 10.02
N VAL A 310 2.28 6.32 9.03
CA VAL A 310 1.80 6.27 7.64
C VAL A 310 2.92 6.40 6.62
N SER A 311 2.75 5.78 5.45
CA SER A 311 3.77 5.78 4.38
C SER A 311 4.12 7.18 3.86
N GLN A 312 3.21 8.15 3.90
CA GLN A 312 3.49 9.52 3.43
C GLN A 312 4.59 10.21 4.25
N LEU A 313 4.81 9.82 5.51
CA LEU A 313 5.86 10.36 6.37
C LEU A 313 7.24 9.72 6.14
N LEU A 314 7.31 8.58 5.44
CA LEU A 314 8.59 7.94 5.13
C LEU A 314 9.51 8.91 4.37
N PRO A 315 10.74 9.17 4.86
CA PRO A 315 11.70 10.01 4.15
C PRO A 315 11.94 9.52 2.72
N TYR A 316 11.99 8.20 2.57
CA TYR A 316 11.97 7.46 1.30
C TYR A 316 11.26 6.12 1.52
N ASP A 317 10.45 5.67 0.57
CA ASP A 317 9.98 4.27 0.58
C ASP A 317 11.14 3.29 0.33
N SER A 318 12.14 3.72 -0.47
CA SER A 318 13.37 2.98 -0.74
C SER A 318 14.19 2.66 0.53
N LEU A 319 13.97 3.36 1.65
CA LEU A 319 14.58 3.01 2.94
C LEU A 319 14.11 1.65 3.46
N LEU A 320 12.94 1.17 3.05
CA LEU A 320 12.45 -0.16 3.41
C LEU A 320 13.32 -1.27 2.81
N VAL A 321 14.00 -1.03 1.68
CA VAL A 321 14.83 -2.04 1.00
C VAL A 321 15.98 -2.55 1.90
N PRO A 322 16.88 -1.69 2.44
CA PRO A 322 17.97 -2.17 3.31
C PRO A 322 17.46 -2.79 4.62
N PHE A 323 16.33 -2.33 5.17
CA PHE A 323 15.76 -2.92 6.38
C PHE A 323 15.09 -4.26 6.12
N ALA A 324 14.33 -4.40 5.03
CA ALA A 324 13.81 -5.69 4.60
C ALA A 324 14.93 -6.66 4.23
N TYR A 325 16.04 -6.17 3.65
CA TYR A 325 17.25 -6.98 3.49
C TYR A 325 17.79 -7.46 4.84
N PHE A 326 17.87 -6.58 5.86
CA PHE A 326 18.24 -6.95 7.22
C PHE A 326 17.32 -8.06 7.77
N PHE A 327 15.99 -7.87 7.74
CA PHE A 327 15.03 -8.84 8.29
C PHE A 327 14.97 -10.15 7.51
N HIS A 328 15.25 -10.13 6.21
CA HIS A 328 15.34 -11.35 5.42
C HIS A 328 16.56 -12.20 5.81
N VAL A 329 17.71 -11.55 6.09
CA VAL A 329 18.95 -12.24 6.47
C VAL A 329 18.97 -12.58 7.97
N ASN A 330 18.42 -11.69 8.82
CA ASN A 330 18.34 -11.84 10.26
C ASN A 330 17.03 -12.52 10.63
N ASN A 331 17.08 -13.80 10.99
CA ASN A 331 15.90 -14.61 11.33
C ASN A 331 15.32 -14.28 12.73
N GLY A 332 15.09 -12.99 13.02
CA GLY A 332 14.63 -12.48 14.31
C GLY A 332 14.68 -10.95 14.45
N LYS A 333 14.30 -10.44 15.62
CA LYS A 333 14.39 -9.01 15.94
C LYS A 333 15.85 -8.56 16.05
N PRO A 334 16.19 -7.30 15.70
CA PRO A 334 17.53 -6.77 15.93
C PRO A 334 17.86 -6.81 17.43
N ASP A 335 19.09 -7.19 17.76
CA ASP A 335 19.61 -7.04 19.12
C ASP A 335 19.83 -5.56 19.47
N GLY A 336 20.20 -5.26 20.73
CA GLY A 336 20.38 -3.88 21.18
C GLY A 336 21.48 -3.10 20.43
N GLY A 337 22.54 -3.77 19.98
CA GLY A 337 23.60 -3.15 19.18
C GLY A 337 23.15 -2.90 17.74
N GLN A 338 22.48 -3.88 17.15
CA GLN A 338 21.90 -3.77 15.81
C GLN A 338 20.83 -2.67 15.75
N ARG A 339 19.92 -2.60 16.73
CA ARG A 339 18.89 -1.56 16.86
C ARG A 339 19.52 -0.16 16.85
N LYS A 340 20.59 0.02 17.63
CA LYS A 340 21.36 1.26 17.69
C LYS A 340 21.93 1.63 16.31
N TYR A 341 22.60 0.71 15.62
CA TYR A 341 23.18 1.03 14.30
C TYR A 341 22.13 1.21 13.19
N LEU A 342 21.00 0.50 13.26
CA LEU A 342 19.86 0.71 12.38
C LEU A 342 19.25 2.10 12.57
N GLU A 343 19.13 2.57 13.82
CA GLU A 343 18.70 3.94 14.13
C GLU A 343 19.66 4.97 13.52
N GLU A 344 20.97 4.85 13.76
CA GLU A 344 21.95 5.75 13.15
C GLU A 344 21.85 5.76 11.62
N PHE A 345 21.71 4.58 11.01
CA PHE A 345 21.53 4.42 9.58
C PHE A 345 20.27 5.15 9.09
N PHE A 346 19.11 4.91 9.70
CA PHE A 346 17.84 5.55 9.33
C PHE A 346 17.97 7.08 9.33
N TRP A 347 18.47 7.66 10.43
CA TRP A 347 18.54 9.12 10.58
C TRP A 347 19.56 9.76 9.63
N ARG A 348 20.74 9.16 9.47
CA ARG A 348 21.76 9.68 8.54
C ARG A 348 21.25 9.72 7.10
N ILE A 349 20.61 8.64 6.65
CA ILE A 349 20.10 8.52 5.27
C ILE A 349 18.95 9.51 5.02
N SER A 350 18.08 9.69 6.01
CA SER A 350 16.96 10.63 5.96
C SER A 350 17.42 12.09 5.91
N LEU A 351 18.50 12.43 6.61
CA LEU A 351 19.04 13.80 6.70
C LEU A 351 20.10 14.15 5.65
N SER A 352 20.49 13.21 4.77
CA SER A 352 21.57 13.41 3.78
C SER A 352 21.09 13.52 2.33
N SER A 353 19.77 13.56 2.10
CA SER A 353 19.19 13.45 0.75
C SER A 353 19.65 12.21 -0.03
N ARG A 354 19.99 11.11 0.68
CA ARG A 354 20.70 9.95 0.10
C ARG A 354 19.98 9.43 -1.13
N TYR A 355 18.70 9.06 -1.04
CA TYR A 355 17.97 8.45 -2.15
C TYR A 355 17.22 9.46 -3.04
N SER A 356 17.63 10.73 -3.04
CA SER A 356 17.09 11.73 -3.98
C SER A 356 17.56 11.52 -5.44
N SER A 357 18.62 10.74 -5.64
CA SER A 357 19.24 10.48 -6.94
C SER A 357 20.06 9.19 -6.91
N SER A 358 20.23 8.54 -8.06
CA SER A 358 21.05 7.32 -8.20
C SER A 358 20.73 6.23 -7.16
N THR A 359 19.44 6.08 -6.85
CA THR A 359 18.94 5.27 -5.73
C THR A 359 19.44 3.84 -5.79
N GLU A 360 19.44 3.20 -6.97
CA GLU A 360 19.86 1.81 -7.14
C GLU A 360 21.34 1.60 -6.76
N SER A 361 22.20 2.54 -7.15
CA SER A 361 23.63 2.46 -6.82
C SER A 361 23.88 2.68 -5.32
N LYS A 362 23.08 3.56 -4.70
CA LYS A 362 23.19 3.85 -3.26
C LYS A 362 22.64 2.70 -2.42
N LEU A 363 21.51 2.10 -2.80
CA LEU A 363 20.98 0.88 -2.19
C LEU A 363 22.01 -0.25 -2.19
N ALA A 364 22.71 -0.49 -3.31
CA ALA A 364 23.77 -1.49 -3.40
C ALA A 364 24.98 -1.19 -2.49
N GLN A 365 25.26 0.08 -2.20
CA GLN A 365 26.27 0.45 -1.20
C GLN A 365 25.73 0.27 0.22
N ASP A 366 24.48 0.63 0.44
CA ASP A 366 23.85 0.68 1.74
C ASP A 366 23.54 -0.72 2.30
N ILE A 367 23.26 -1.72 1.45
CA ILE A 367 23.22 -3.13 1.91
C ILE A 367 24.55 -3.63 2.46
N LYS A 368 25.71 -3.09 2.03
CA LYS A 368 27.01 -3.43 2.62
C LYS A 368 27.15 -2.85 4.03
N ARG A 369 26.51 -1.71 4.29
CA ARG A 369 26.37 -1.17 5.65
C ARG A 369 25.47 -2.07 6.49
N ILE A 370 24.38 -2.57 5.90
CA ILE A 370 23.52 -3.55 6.58
C ILE A 370 24.28 -4.85 6.89
N ASP A 371 25.11 -5.36 5.97
CA ASP A 371 26.00 -6.51 6.22
C ASP A 371 26.93 -6.26 7.44
N GLN A 372 27.43 -5.04 7.62
CA GLN A 372 28.22 -4.66 8.81
C GLN A 372 27.37 -4.66 10.07
N ILE A 373 26.15 -4.11 10.02
CA ILE A 373 25.22 -4.10 11.15
C ILE A 373 24.85 -5.53 11.56
N LEU A 374 24.56 -6.40 10.59
CA LEU A 374 24.30 -7.83 10.83
C LEU A 374 25.46 -8.49 11.57
N ALA A 375 26.70 -8.11 11.24
CA ALA A 375 27.91 -8.57 11.92
C ALA A 375 28.19 -7.87 13.27
N GLY A 376 27.29 -7.03 13.77
CA GLY A 376 27.45 -6.27 15.02
C GLY A 376 28.46 -5.13 14.93
N GLN A 377 28.79 -4.66 13.72
CA GLN A 377 29.78 -3.62 13.47
C GLN A 377 29.11 -2.31 13.07
N ARG A 378 29.61 -1.20 13.62
CA ARG A 378 29.15 0.14 13.23
C ARG A 378 29.61 0.46 11.80
N PRO A 379 28.69 0.83 10.89
CA PRO A 379 29.09 1.21 9.54
C PRO A 379 29.90 2.49 9.46
N ASP A 380 30.66 2.63 8.36
CA ASP A 380 31.27 3.91 7.99
C ASP A 380 30.29 4.80 7.21
N TYR A 381 30.30 6.08 7.57
CA TYR A 381 29.45 7.13 7.02
C TYR A 381 30.25 8.34 6.53
N SER A 382 31.57 8.20 6.38
CA SER A 382 32.46 9.28 5.94
C SER A 382 32.09 9.86 4.57
N ASP A 383 31.44 9.07 3.71
CA ASP A 383 30.91 9.43 2.39
C ASP A 383 29.50 10.05 2.42
N ILE A 384 28.82 10.06 3.57
CA ILE A 384 27.47 10.59 3.72
C ILE A 384 27.50 11.95 4.40
N LYS A 385 27.27 13.01 3.62
CA LYS A 385 27.11 14.36 4.13
C LYS A 385 25.70 14.56 4.71
N VAL A 386 25.61 14.64 6.03
CA VAL A 386 24.39 15.01 6.75
C VAL A 386 24.29 16.53 6.85
N TYR A 387 23.15 17.11 6.45
CA TYR A 387 22.96 18.57 6.45
C TYR A 387 22.46 19.12 7.81
N LEU A 388 23.10 18.70 8.91
CA LEU A 388 22.71 19.05 10.29
C LEU A 388 23.90 19.72 11.01
N ASP A 389 24.42 20.81 10.43
CA ASP A 389 25.62 21.49 10.94
C ASP A 389 25.30 22.46 12.10
N SER A 390 24.11 23.06 12.12
CA SER A 390 23.67 24.00 13.16
C SER A 390 22.14 24.09 13.26
N PRO A 391 21.59 24.63 14.36
CA PRO A 391 20.16 24.97 14.44
C PRO A 391 19.70 25.91 13.31
N GLN A 392 20.57 26.83 12.86
CA GLN A 392 20.25 27.76 11.77
C GLN A 392 19.94 27.04 10.46
N ALA A 393 20.61 25.91 10.18
CA ALA A 393 20.33 25.11 8.98
C ALA A 393 18.87 24.60 8.94
N LEU A 394 18.28 24.30 10.10
CA LEU A 394 16.86 23.93 10.21
C LEU A 394 15.96 25.13 9.90
N ILE A 395 16.30 26.31 10.42
CA ILE A 395 15.54 27.55 10.24
C ILE A 395 15.49 27.94 8.76
N ASP A 396 16.64 27.87 8.08
CA ASP A 396 16.80 28.25 6.68
C ASP A 396 16.12 27.27 5.71
N THR A 397 15.81 26.06 6.17
CA THR A 397 15.15 25.04 5.35
C THR A 397 13.68 25.37 5.13
N ASN A 398 13.28 25.47 3.86
CA ASN A 398 11.88 25.60 3.48
C ASN A 398 11.13 24.28 3.67
N PHE A 399 9.97 24.34 4.32
CA PHE A 399 9.10 23.19 4.45
C PHE A 399 8.57 22.72 3.09
N SER A 400 8.76 21.44 2.81
CA SER A 400 8.15 20.71 1.71
C SER A 400 7.81 19.29 2.15
N ALA A 401 6.54 18.89 1.98
CA ALA A 401 6.06 17.56 2.40
C ALA A 401 6.73 16.39 1.64
N GLY A 402 7.33 16.64 0.47
CA GLY A 402 8.01 15.62 -0.33
C GLY A 402 9.52 15.54 -0.09
N ASN A 403 10.12 16.51 0.62
CA ASN A 403 11.55 16.55 0.86
C ASN A 403 11.94 15.64 2.03
N SER A 404 12.92 14.75 1.84
CA SER A 404 13.34 13.77 2.84
C SER A 404 13.88 14.37 4.13
N TYR A 405 14.62 15.49 4.04
CA TYR A 405 15.12 16.21 5.21
C TYR A 405 13.96 16.80 6.04
N CYS A 406 12.96 17.39 5.37
CA CYS A 406 11.73 17.82 6.03
C CYS A 406 11.01 16.63 6.67
N LYS A 407 10.89 15.51 5.95
CA LYS A 407 10.26 14.29 6.46
C LYS A 407 11.01 13.67 7.64
N ALA A 408 12.33 13.81 7.73
CA ALA A 408 13.09 13.40 8.91
C ALA A 408 12.63 14.17 10.16
N VAL A 409 12.51 15.51 10.05
CA VAL A 409 11.97 16.34 11.14
C VAL A 409 10.52 15.98 11.46
N LEU A 410 9.70 15.70 10.43
CA LEU A 410 8.33 15.26 10.64
C LEU A 410 8.24 13.88 11.32
N CYS A 411 9.13 12.94 11.00
CA CYS A 411 9.25 11.65 11.70
C CYS A 411 9.60 11.88 13.16
N LEU A 412 10.50 12.83 13.44
CA LEU A 412 10.83 13.17 14.82
C LEU A 412 9.62 13.75 15.58
N LEU A 413 8.87 14.65 14.95
CA LEU A 413 7.64 15.18 15.54
C LEU A 413 6.58 14.08 15.74
N ALA A 414 6.43 13.16 14.79
CA ALA A 414 5.51 12.03 14.91
C ALA A 414 5.95 11.07 16.05
N TYR A 415 7.26 10.89 16.23
CA TYR A 415 7.82 10.08 17.32
C TYR A 415 7.46 10.64 18.71
N GLN A 416 7.33 11.96 18.84
CA GLN A 416 6.87 12.62 20.06
C GLN A 416 5.35 12.47 20.32
N GLU A 417 4.62 11.75 19.45
CA GLU A 417 3.18 11.52 19.55
C GLU A 417 2.38 12.83 19.71
N PRO A 418 2.30 13.64 18.64
CA PRO A 418 1.82 15.01 18.73
C PRO A 418 0.41 15.08 19.33
N LYS A 419 0.25 15.96 20.31
CA LYS A 419 -1.02 16.19 21.01
C LYS A 419 -1.70 17.48 20.54
N ASP A 420 -3.03 17.44 20.56
CA ASP A 420 -3.90 18.52 20.17
C ASP A 420 -3.84 19.66 21.22
N PHE A 421 -3.70 20.90 20.76
CA PHE A 421 -3.54 22.05 21.67
C PHE A 421 -4.81 22.32 22.50
N GLN A 422 -5.98 21.91 22.00
CA GLN A 422 -7.25 22.20 22.65
C GLN A 422 -7.55 21.27 23.83
N ASP A 423 -7.13 20.00 23.78
CA ASP A 423 -7.56 19.00 24.78
C ASP A 423 -6.48 17.95 25.13
N ASN A 424 -5.27 18.07 24.58
CA ASN A 424 -4.19 17.09 24.66
C ASN A 424 -4.52 15.71 24.04
N GLY A 425 -5.59 15.61 23.24
CA GLY A 425 -5.93 14.42 22.49
C GLY A 425 -4.88 14.08 21.43
N LYS A 426 -4.79 12.82 21.03
CA LYS A 426 -3.82 12.36 20.02
C LYS A 426 -4.15 12.97 18.65
N VAL A 427 -3.16 13.59 18.00
CA VAL A 427 -3.33 14.06 16.62
C VAL A 427 -3.26 12.87 15.67
N ILE A 428 -4.39 12.56 15.03
CA ILE A 428 -4.49 11.46 14.07
C ILE A 428 -3.73 11.83 12.79
N LEU A 429 -2.71 11.04 12.47
CA LEU A 429 -1.93 11.16 11.24
C LEU A 429 -2.46 10.17 10.19
N ASP A 430 -2.68 10.68 8.96
CA ASP A 430 -3.29 9.93 7.87
C ASP A 430 -2.70 10.34 6.52
N ASN A 431 -2.52 9.40 5.59
CA ASN A 431 -1.99 9.70 4.24
C ASN A 431 -2.82 10.79 3.54
N SER A 432 -4.14 10.75 3.68
CA SER A 432 -5.04 11.74 3.05
C SER A 432 -4.86 13.16 3.58
N TRP A 433 -4.30 13.33 4.78
CA TRP A 433 -4.12 14.62 5.45
C TRP A 433 -2.66 15.11 5.44
N LEU A 434 -1.77 14.37 4.76
CA LEU A 434 -0.32 14.66 4.70
C LEU A 434 0.23 14.72 3.26
N LYS A 435 -0.63 14.70 2.23
CA LYS A 435 -0.23 14.61 0.81
C LYS A 435 0.58 15.80 0.30
N VAL A 436 0.24 17.02 0.70
CA VAL A 436 0.85 18.27 0.23
C VAL A 436 1.13 19.20 1.38
N ALA A 437 2.04 20.17 1.21
CA ALA A 437 2.42 21.09 2.28
C ALA A 437 1.27 21.95 2.84
N SER A 438 0.16 22.08 2.09
CA SER A 438 -1.09 22.74 2.51
C SER A 438 -2.12 21.77 3.11
N SER A 439 -1.76 20.50 3.31
CA SER A 439 -2.67 19.50 3.85
C SER A 439 -3.01 19.76 5.31
N LYS A 440 -4.16 19.23 5.72
CA LYS A 440 -4.91 19.59 6.92
C LYS A 440 -4.13 19.46 8.23
N ASN A 441 -3.15 18.56 8.30
CA ASN A 441 -2.39 18.31 9.52
C ASN A 441 -1.10 19.14 9.63
N TYR A 442 -0.60 19.72 8.54
CA TYR A 442 0.57 20.61 8.61
C TYR A 442 0.10 22.04 8.87
N HIS A 443 0.57 22.64 9.94
CA HIS A 443 0.26 24.02 10.24
C HIS A 443 1.51 24.82 10.62
N HIS A 444 1.55 26.08 10.17
CA HIS A 444 2.58 27.03 10.57
C HIS A 444 2.20 27.61 11.93
N PHE A 445 2.92 27.26 13.00
CA PHE A 445 2.63 27.72 14.36
C PHE A 445 2.47 29.24 14.42
N PHE A 446 3.38 30.00 13.81
CA PHE A 446 3.12 31.37 13.38
C PHE A 446 2.47 31.35 11.99
N PRO A 447 1.16 31.66 11.85
CA PRO A 447 0.50 31.52 10.56
C PRO A 447 1.14 32.41 9.50
N LYS A 448 1.33 31.88 8.27
CA LYS A 448 1.88 32.66 7.15
C LYS A 448 1.11 33.96 6.90
N ALA A 449 -0.21 33.91 7.02
CA ALA A 449 -1.08 35.07 6.86
C ALA A 449 -0.81 36.15 7.94
N TYR A 450 -0.51 35.74 9.17
CA TYR A 450 -0.14 36.64 10.26
C TYR A 450 1.22 37.29 10.02
N LEU A 451 2.21 36.52 9.57
CA LEU A 451 3.59 36.98 9.33
C LEU A 451 3.74 37.90 8.11
N LYS A 452 2.76 37.91 7.20
CA LYS A 452 2.79 38.71 5.98
C LYS A 452 3.02 40.19 6.31
N ASN A 453 4.07 40.77 5.73
CA ASN A 453 4.51 42.16 5.94
C ASN A 453 4.96 42.50 7.38
N LYS A 454 5.12 41.53 8.28
CA LYS A 454 5.58 41.75 9.67
C LYS A 454 7.01 41.31 9.93
N THR A 455 7.58 40.49 9.05
CA THR A 455 8.96 39.99 9.16
C THR A 455 9.56 39.78 7.78
N VAL A 456 10.89 39.85 7.71
CA VAL A 456 11.69 39.43 6.55
C VAL A 456 12.12 37.96 6.64
N LEU A 457 11.91 37.34 7.81
CA LEU A 457 12.26 35.94 8.05
C LEU A 457 11.34 34.99 7.27
N ASN A 458 11.87 33.80 6.96
CA ASN A 458 11.15 32.81 6.18
C ASN A 458 9.90 32.30 6.92
N SER A 459 8.72 32.73 6.48
CA SER A 459 7.43 32.27 7.02
C SER A 459 7.14 30.78 6.76
N ASN A 460 7.82 30.16 5.79
CA ASN A 460 7.74 28.73 5.47
C ASN A 460 8.90 27.91 6.04
N SER A 461 9.58 28.40 7.08
CA SER A 461 10.61 27.63 7.77
C SER A 461 10.08 26.28 8.24
N LEU A 462 10.88 25.22 8.08
CA LEU A 462 10.59 23.87 8.60
C LEU A 462 10.34 23.90 10.11
N VAL A 463 11.07 24.75 10.84
CA VAL A 463 10.95 24.92 12.29
C VAL A 463 9.61 25.57 12.68
N ASN A 464 8.88 26.16 11.74
CA ASN A 464 7.54 26.72 12.01
C ASN A 464 6.42 25.68 11.89
N ILE A 465 6.70 24.42 11.52
CA ILE A 465 5.67 23.41 11.26
C ILE A 465 5.28 22.65 12.53
N THR A 466 3.99 22.47 12.78
CA THR A 466 3.42 21.59 13.82
C THR A 466 2.37 20.66 13.22
N PHE A 467 2.08 19.57 13.94
CA PHE A 467 0.94 18.70 13.66
C PHE A 467 -0.27 19.16 14.47
N VAL A 468 -1.38 19.43 13.81
CA VAL A 468 -2.64 19.80 14.48
C VAL A 468 -3.80 19.09 13.81
N SER A 469 -4.93 18.92 14.50
CA SER A 469 -6.12 18.37 13.86
C SER A 469 -6.72 19.37 12.85
N ASP A 470 -7.41 18.85 11.81
CA ASP A 470 -8.08 19.67 10.77
C ASP A 470 -9.04 20.70 11.39
N HIS A 471 -9.63 20.36 12.54
CA HIS A 471 -10.53 21.23 13.27
C HIS A 471 -9.82 22.50 13.77
N LEU A 472 -8.68 22.40 14.48
CA LEU A 472 -7.99 23.62 14.95
C LEU A 472 -7.44 24.42 13.78
N ASN A 473 -6.83 23.74 12.81
CA ASN A 473 -6.19 24.38 11.67
C ASN A 473 -7.16 25.36 10.98
N LYS A 474 -8.37 24.88 10.66
CA LYS A 474 -9.35 25.67 9.91
C LYS A 474 -10.22 26.59 10.73
N ARG A 475 -10.56 26.23 11.97
CA ARG A 475 -11.64 26.91 12.72
C ARG A 475 -11.18 27.73 13.90
N LYS A 476 -10.07 27.36 14.55
CA LYS A 476 -9.63 28.01 15.79
C LYS A 476 -8.39 28.90 15.61
N ILE A 477 -7.37 28.44 14.89
CA ILE A 477 -6.11 29.16 14.72
C ILE A 477 -6.22 30.24 13.62
N GLY A 478 -6.49 29.83 12.38
CA GLY A 478 -6.65 30.75 11.25
C GLY A 478 -5.44 31.68 11.05
N ALA A 479 -5.68 32.98 10.93
CA ALA A 479 -4.64 34.01 10.76
C ALA A 479 -4.30 34.77 12.06
N LYS A 480 -4.71 34.24 13.23
CA LYS A 480 -4.47 34.87 14.53
C LYS A 480 -2.99 34.84 14.92
N ALA A 481 -2.60 35.74 15.81
CA ALA A 481 -1.28 35.74 16.42
C ALA A 481 -1.14 34.56 17.40
N PRO A 482 0.04 33.94 17.56
CA PRO A 482 0.27 32.90 18.55
C PRO A 482 -0.14 33.26 19.97
N SER A 483 0.25 34.44 20.46
CA SER A 483 -0.20 34.95 21.78
C SER A 483 -1.72 34.91 21.96
N GLN A 484 -2.50 35.14 20.90
CA GLN A 484 -3.95 35.20 20.96
C GLN A 484 -4.57 33.81 20.98
N TYR A 485 -4.26 32.95 20.01
CA TYR A 485 -4.91 31.65 19.94
C TYR A 485 -4.37 30.68 21.01
N ILE A 486 -3.13 30.85 21.47
CA ILE A 486 -2.59 30.05 22.59
C ILE A 486 -3.27 30.44 23.90
N ALA A 487 -3.53 31.74 24.12
CA ALA A 487 -4.34 32.17 25.27
C ALA A 487 -5.75 31.59 25.22
N ASP A 488 -6.41 31.62 24.06
CA ASP A 488 -7.73 30.97 23.86
C ASP A 488 -7.68 29.47 24.25
N PHE A 489 -6.58 28.77 23.93
CA PHE A 489 -6.41 27.35 24.31
C PHE A 489 -5.99 27.14 25.76
N GLN A 490 -5.29 28.06 26.40
CA GLN A 490 -4.97 27.98 27.83
C GLN A 490 -6.25 28.00 28.70
N ASP A 491 -7.28 28.74 28.26
CA ASP A 491 -8.59 28.78 28.93
C ASP A 491 -9.34 27.43 28.80
N GLU A 492 -9.14 26.72 27.69
CA GLU A 492 -9.79 25.42 27.43
C GLU A 492 -8.96 24.22 27.95
N ASN A 493 -7.63 24.37 28.01
CA ASN A 493 -6.66 23.33 28.32
C ASN A 493 -5.64 23.82 29.36
N SER A 494 -5.91 23.54 30.63
CA SER A 494 -5.01 23.88 31.73
C SER A 494 -3.66 23.15 31.69
N GLN A 495 -3.50 22.16 30.81
CA GLN A 495 -2.29 21.35 30.62
C GLN A 495 -1.68 21.56 29.22
N ILE A 496 -2.01 22.64 28.51
CA ILE A 496 -1.56 22.90 27.13
C ILE A 496 -0.04 22.78 26.93
N ASN A 497 0.77 23.09 27.95
CA ASN A 497 2.22 22.97 27.83
C ASN A 497 2.65 21.51 27.53
N LYS A 498 1.87 20.51 27.97
CA LYS A 498 2.08 19.10 27.58
C LYS A 498 1.94 18.91 26.08
N ALA A 499 0.94 19.51 25.45
CA ALA A 499 0.75 19.43 23.99
C ALA A 499 1.77 20.27 23.18
N LEU A 500 2.25 21.38 23.74
CA LEU A 500 3.31 22.16 23.12
C LEU A 500 4.66 21.42 23.18
N GLN A 501 4.95 20.75 24.29
CA GLN A 501 6.19 19.99 24.47
C GLN A 501 6.32 18.83 23.48
N THR A 502 5.21 18.18 23.08
CA THR A 502 5.23 17.15 22.00
C THR A 502 5.61 17.73 20.64
N HIS A 503 5.68 19.05 20.52
CA HIS A 503 6.09 19.79 19.32
C HIS A 503 7.45 20.49 19.48
N PHE A 504 8.19 20.24 20.56
CA PHE A 504 9.39 20.97 20.95
C PHE A 504 9.13 22.47 21.19
N ILE A 505 7.98 22.80 21.78
CA ILE A 505 7.58 24.17 22.11
C ILE A 505 7.35 24.24 23.62
N ASP A 506 7.83 25.32 24.24
CA ASP A 506 7.44 25.70 25.60
C ASP A 506 6.71 27.05 25.55
N LEU A 507 5.83 27.31 26.50
CA LEU A 507 5.21 28.63 26.65
C LEU A 507 6.27 29.67 27.05
N ASP A 508 7.13 29.29 28.01
CA ASP A 508 8.09 30.20 28.61
C ASP A 508 9.36 30.31 27.76
N GLY A 509 9.74 31.55 27.41
CA GLY A 509 11.02 31.82 26.75
C GLY A 509 11.06 31.56 25.23
N PHE A 510 9.95 31.18 24.61
CA PHE A 510 9.85 30.93 23.16
C PHE A 510 9.31 32.12 22.35
N GLY A 511 9.12 33.29 22.99
CA GLY A 511 8.61 34.48 22.30
C GLY A 511 7.15 34.41 21.89
N ILE A 512 6.37 33.46 22.42
CA ILE A 512 4.95 33.27 22.07
C ILE A 512 4.10 34.45 22.57
N GLU A 513 4.30 34.86 23.83
CA GLU A 513 3.55 35.97 24.46
C GLU A 513 3.76 37.31 23.74
N SER A 514 4.99 37.58 23.28
CA SER A 514 5.36 38.79 22.55
C SER A 514 5.16 38.66 21.03
N ASN A 515 4.77 37.48 20.53
CA ASN A 515 4.76 37.12 19.11
C ASN A 515 6.13 37.35 18.41
N ASP A 516 7.23 37.13 19.12
CA ASP A 516 8.58 37.21 18.57
C ASP A 516 8.92 35.94 17.79
N TYR A 517 8.76 36.02 16.47
CA TYR A 517 8.99 34.92 15.55
C TYR A 517 10.46 34.48 15.49
N GLU A 518 11.42 35.39 15.67
CA GLU A 518 12.83 35.05 15.61
C GLU A 518 13.23 34.22 16.83
N THR A 519 12.85 34.70 18.02
CA THR A 519 13.06 33.97 19.29
C THR A 519 12.40 32.59 19.24
N PHE A 520 11.18 32.49 18.71
CA PHE A 520 10.49 31.21 18.52
C PHE A 520 11.29 30.24 17.64
N LEU A 521 11.73 30.69 16.46
CA LEU A 521 12.51 29.85 15.55
C LEU A 521 13.82 29.38 16.18
N GLN A 522 14.56 30.27 16.84
CA GLN A 522 15.85 29.94 17.46
C GLN A 522 15.70 28.94 18.62
N ALA A 523 14.75 29.19 19.53
CA ALA A 523 14.51 28.32 20.69
C ALA A 523 14.09 26.90 20.25
N ARG A 524 13.12 26.82 19.32
CA ARG A 524 12.61 25.54 18.82
C ARG A 524 13.64 24.79 17.97
N ALA A 525 14.37 25.48 17.10
CA ALA A 525 15.41 24.86 16.28
C ALA A 525 16.51 24.23 17.13
N LYS A 526 16.86 24.85 18.26
CA LYS A 526 17.86 24.32 19.18
C LYS A 526 17.45 22.96 19.75
N LEU A 527 16.19 22.81 20.18
CA LEU A 527 15.68 21.55 20.71
C LEU A 527 15.62 20.45 19.64
N ILE A 528 15.05 20.77 18.47
CA ILE A 528 14.98 19.81 17.34
C ILE A 528 16.39 19.38 16.91
N TYR A 529 17.33 20.32 16.81
CA TYR A 529 18.71 20.04 16.46
C TYR A 529 19.38 19.07 17.45
N GLN A 530 19.25 19.34 18.76
CA GLN A 530 19.83 18.50 19.81
C GLN A 530 19.29 17.08 19.75
N GLU A 531 17.98 16.93 19.57
CA GLU A 531 17.34 15.62 19.48
C GLU A 531 17.82 14.86 18.24
N LEU A 532 17.78 15.45 17.03
CA LEU A 532 18.31 14.82 15.81
C LEU A 532 19.79 14.46 15.93
N LYS A 533 20.59 15.35 16.54
CA LYS A 533 22.02 15.14 16.76
C LYS A 533 22.25 13.94 17.68
N SER A 534 21.44 13.79 18.73
CA SER A 534 21.53 12.67 19.67
C SER A 534 21.24 11.31 19.00
N ARG A 535 20.33 11.27 18.04
CA ARG A 535 19.98 10.08 17.24
C ARG A 535 21.14 9.65 16.33
N ILE A 536 21.83 10.61 15.73
CA ILE A 536 22.97 10.35 14.83
C ILE A 536 24.24 10.01 15.62
N ASP A 537 24.46 10.68 16.76
CA ASP A 537 25.62 10.44 17.63
C ASP A 537 25.38 9.28 18.61
N LEU A 538 24.22 8.63 18.52
CA LEU A 538 23.83 7.47 19.31
C LEU A 538 23.92 7.68 20.83
N SER A 539 23.60 8.90 21.25
CA SER A 539 23.49 9.33 22.65
C SER A 539 22.04 9.50 23.09
N HIS A 540 21.10 9.35 22.16
CA HIS A 540 19.67 9.26 22.44
C HIS A 540 19.40 8.15 23.46
N LYS A 541 18.53 8.45 24.44
CA LYS A 541 18.06 7.48 25.42
C LYS A 541 16.57 7.27 25.25
N GLU A 542 16.25 6.05 24.86
CA GLU A 542 14.91 5.48 24.86
C GLU A 542 14.21 5.71 26.21
N PRO A 543 12.94 6.18 26.25
CA PRO A 543 12.18 6.29 27.47
C PRO A 543 12.11 4.95 28.21
N ALA A 544 12.08 4.99 29.55
CA ALA A 544 12.11 3.78 30.39
C ALA A 544 10.97 2.77 30.13
N ASN A 545 9.92 3.16 29.39
CA ASN A 545 8.77 2.35 29.01
C ASN A 545 8.62 2.16 27.49
N GLU A 546 9.69 2.31 26.69
CA GLU A 546 9.60 2.29 25.22
C GLU A 546 9.02 0.98 24.68
N GLU A 547 9.46 -0.21 25.16
CA GLU A 547 8.87 -1.49 24.71
C GLU A 547 7.35 -1.54 24.92
N VAL A 548 6.86 -0.99 26.04
CA VAL A 548 5.43 -0.94 26.36
C VAL A 548 4.70 -0.01 25.39
N GLN A 549 5.27 1.16 25.12
CA GLN A 549 4.70 2.13 24.19
C GLN A 549 4.70 1.61 22.75
N GLU A 550 5.79 0.98 22.30
CA GLU A 550 5.89 0.35 20.97
C GLU A 550 4.81 -0.70 20.76
N LEU A 551 4.59 -1.56 21.76
CA LEU A 551 3.55 -2.60 21.70
C LEU A 551 2.14 -2.00 21.66
N ILE A 552 1.88 -0.95 22.44
CA ILE A 552 0.57 -0.28 22.42
C ILE A 552 0.34 0.44 21.07
N LEU A 553 1.37 1.09 20.54
CA LEU A 553 1.33 1.80 19.26
C LEU A 553 1.13 0.87 18.06
N ALA A 554 1.74 -0.33 18.09
CA ALA A 554 1.56 -1.34 17.06
C ALA A 554 0.07 -1.68 16.82
N GLY A 555 -0.73 -1.56 17.88
CA GLY A 555 -2.13 -1.97 17.90
C GLY A 555 -2.31 -3.43 18.34
N GLU A 556 -3.56 -3.86 18.43
CA GLU A 556 -3.87 -5.26 18.71
C GLU A 556 -3.37 -6.15 17.56
N SER A 557 -2.83 -7.31 17.91
CA SER A 557 -2.28 -8.30 16.98
C SER A 557 -2.51 -9.72 17.51
N ASP A 558 -1.95 -10.71 16.84
CA ASP A 558 -1.87 -12.08 17.36
C ASP A 558 -1.13 -12.18 18.71
N THR A 559 -0.27 -11.23 19.03
CA THR A 559 0.61 -11.19 20.22
C THR A 559 0.37 -9.99 21.14
N VAL A 560 -0.60 -9.11 20.83
CA VAL A 560 -0.98 -7.95 21.65
C VAL A 560 -2.50 -7.83 21.73
N GLU A 561 -3.04 -7.62 22.94
CA GLU A 561 -4.47 -7.37 23.18
C GLU A 561 -4.66 -6.21 24.17
N PHE A 562 -5.66 -5.36 23.95
CA PHE A 562 -6.05 -4.29 24.85
C PHE A 562 -7.39 -4.59 25.53
N LYS A 563 -7.48 -4.19 26.80
CA LYS A 563 -8.72 -4.23 27.59
C LYS A 563 -8.83 -2.96 28.40
N SER A 564 -9.97 -2.29 28.26
CA SER A 564 -10.22 -1.03 28.94
C SER A 564 -10.14 -1.16 30.46
N THR A 565 -10.62 -2.27 31.02
CA THR A 565 -10.67 -2.54 32.46
C THR A 565 -10.52 -4.04 32.77
N LEU A 566 -10.19 -4.36 34.02
CA LEU A 566 -10.14 -5.73 34.55
C LEU A 566 -11.53 -6.25 34.90
N ARG A 567 -12.33 -5.41 35.58
CA ARG A 567 -13.63 -5.79 36.17
C ARG A 567 -14.64 -4.66 36.27
N TYR A 568 -14.24 -3.40 36.10
CA TYR A 568 -15.15 -2.26 36.16
C TYR A 568 -15.80 -1.97 34.80
N ASP A 569 -17.12 -1.99 34.73
CA ASP A 569 -17.85 -1.74 33.49
C ASP A 569 -18.06 -0.24 33.30
N LEU A 570 -17.38 0.36 32.33
CA LEU A 570 -17.38 1.82 32.09
C LEU A 570 -18.77 2.38 31.70
N ARG A 571 -19.69 1.55 31.21
CA ARG A 571 -21.04 1.98 30.81
C ARG A 571 -21.99 1.99 31.99
N SER A 572 -22.01 0.89 32.74
CA SER A 572 -22.90 0.73 33.91
C SER A 572 -22.32 1.33 35.19
N LYS A 573 -21.01 1.60 35.23
CA LYS A 573 -20.26 2.08 36.41
C LYS A 573 -20.32 1.13 37.60
N GLU A 574 -20.37 -0.17 37.34
CA GLU A 574 -20.45 -1.22 38.35
C GLU A 574 -19.43 -2.35 38.09
N VAL A 575 -19.22 -3.19 39.09
CA VAL A 575 -18.36 -4.37 38.99
C VAL A 575 -19.02 -5.45 38.14
N ASN A 576 -18.38 -5.83 37.04
CA ASN A 576 -18.81 -6.88 36.14
C ASN A 576 -17.81 -8.04 36.12
N LYS A 577 -18.12 -9.11 36.89
CA LYS A 577 -17.27 -10.31 36.98
C LYS A 577 -17.06 -11.06 35.66
N LYS A 578 -17.89 -10.80 34.63
CA LYS A 578 -17.69 -11.41 33.31
C LYS A 578 -16.44 -10.84 32.63
N LEU A 579 -16.06 -9.60 32.91
CA LEU A 579 -14.83 -8.99 32.38
C LEU A 579 -13.58 -9.72 32.90
N GLU A 580 -13.60 -10.17 34.16
CA GLU A 580 -12.51 -10.98 34.72
C GLU A 580 -12.30 -12.28 33.93
N TYR A 581 -13.40 -12.91 33.47
CA TYR A 581 -13.31 -14.10 32.64
C TYR A 581 -12.77 -13.79 31.24
N VAL A 582 -13.10 -12.63 30.67
CA VAL A 582 -12.52 -12.17 29.40
C VAL A 582 -10.99 -12.05 29.51
N ILE A 583 -10.49 -11.52 30.63
CA ILE A 583 -9.04 -11.45 30.89
C ILE A 583 -8.42 -12.84 30.95
N ALA A 584 -9.03 -13.77 31.70
CA ALA A 584 -8.53 -15.15 31.79
C ALA A 584 -8.56 -15.88 30.44
N LYS A 585 -9.63 -15.71 29.66
CA LYS A 585 -9.78 -16.23 28.30
C LYS A 585 -8.64 -15.77 27.39
N THR A 586 -8.29 -14.48 27.43
CA THR A 586 -7.19 -13.95 26.62
C THR A 586 -5.83 -14.49 27.05
N ILE A 587 -5.58 -14.61 28.36
CA ILE A 587 -4.33 -15.21 28.86
C ILE A 587 -4.20 -16.67 28.40
N ALA A 588 -5.28 -17.46 28.47
CA ALA A 588 -5.29 -18.84 27.99
C ALA A 588 -5.04 -18.92 26.47
N ALA A 589 -5.65 -18.03 25.69
CA ALA A 589 -5.39 -17.94 24.26
C ALA A 589 -3.90 -17.69 23.94
N PHE A 590 -3.25 -16.78 24.67
CA PHE A 590 -1.81 -16.56 24.50
C PHE A 590 -0.95 -17.76 24.93
N LEU A 591 -1.30 -18.42 26.04
CA LEU A 591 -0.61 -19.63 26.51
C LEU A 591 -0.65 -20.76 25.47
N ASN A 592 -1.77 -20.89 24.74
CA ASN A 592 -1.97 -21.90 23.70
C ASN A 592 -1.43 -21.51 22.31
N SER A 593 -0.86 -20.31 22.17
CA SER A 593 -0.30 -19.80 20.92
C SER A 593 1.16 -19.39 21.13
N GLU A 594 1.69 -18.41 20.41
CA GLU A 594 3.10 -18.00 20.50
C GLU A 594 3.43 -17.11 21.72
N GLY A 595 2.52 -17.01 22.70
CA GLY A 595 2.59 -16.04 23.79
C GLY A 595 2.11 -14.65 23.35
N GLY A 596 2.26 -13.65 24.23
CA GLY A 596 1.84 -12.29 23.93
C GLY A 596 1.82 -11.34 25.12
N ASN A 597 1.20 -10.18 24.92
CA ASN A 597 1.05 -9.12 25.90
C ASN A 597 -0.42 -8.70 25.96
N LEU A 598 -1.01 -8.78 27.15
CA LEU A 598 -2.30 -8.18 27.44
C LEU A 598 -2.10 -6.90 28.22
N PHE A 599 -2.62 -5.78 27.72
CA PHE A 599 -2.65 -4.50 28.43
C PHE A 599 -4.05 -4.22 28.97
N ILE A 600 -4.13 -3.90 30.26
CA ILE A 600 -5.34 -3.50 30.95
C ILE A 600 -5.24 -2.01 31.33
N GLY A 601 -6.33 -1.27 31.12
CA GLY A 601 -6.35 0.19 31.25
C GLY A 601 -6.08 0.90 29.93
N VAL A 602 -6.25 0.21 28.80
CA VAL A 602 -6.06 0.72 27.43
C VAL A 602 -7.28 0.37 26.59
N ASP A 603 -7.85 1.32 25.87
CA ASP A 603 -8.97 1.06 24.96
C ASP A 603 -8.53 0.66 23.54
N ASP A 604 -9.49 0.26 22.71
CA ASP A 604 -9.25 -0.17 21.31
C ASP A 604 -8.66 0.95 20.43
N ASN A 605 -8.78 2.22 20.86
CA ASN A 605 -8.20 3.39 20.20
C ASN A 605 -6.82 3.78 20.76
N GLN A 606 -6.23 2.93 21.63
CA GLN A 606 -4.95 3.15 22.30
C GLN A 606 -4.95 4.30 23.31
N ASN A 607 -6.12 4.73 23.80
CA ASN A 607 -6.20 5.73 24.87
C ASN A 607 -5.89 5.06 26.22
N MET A 608 -5.08 5.73 27.03
CA MET A 608 -4.74 5.27 28.39
C MET A 608 -5.88 5.64 29.35
N LEU A 609 -6.70 4.66 29.72
CA LEU A 609 -7.78 4.81 30.70
C LEU A 609 -7.29 4.65 32.14
N GLY A 610 -6.22 3.85 32.31
CA GLY A 610 -5.62 3.56 33.61
C GLY A 610 -6.39 2.53 34.45
N LEU A 611 -5.92 2.33 35.68
CA LEU A 611 -6.42 1.29 36.58
C LEU A 611 -7.24 1.82 37.77
N VAL A 612 -7.45 3.14 37.86
CA VAL A 612 -8.04 3.80 39.05
C VAL A 612 -9.42 3.23 39.38
N ASP A 613 -10.28 3.11 38.36
CA ASP A 613 -11.63 2.59 38.53
C ASP A 613 -11.61 1.14 39.02
N ASP A 614 -10.80 0.27 38.42
CA ASP A 614 -10.68 -1.12 38.86
C ASP A 614 -10.14 -1.23 40.30
N MET A 615 -9.08 -0.49 40.63
CA MET A 615 -8.48 -0.48 41.97
C MET A 615 -9.49 -0.03 43.03
N SER A 616 -10.36 0.93 42.72
CA SER A 616 -11.39 1.41 43.64
C SER A 616 -12.38 0.32 44.08
N THR A 617 -12.52 -0.74 43.27
CA THR A 617 -13.43 -1.87 43.56
C THR A 617 -12.81 -2.95 44.45
N LEU A 618 -11.52 -2.84 44.77
CA LEU A 618 -10.76 -3.84 45.51
C LEU A 618 -10.69 -3.50 47.00
N SER A 619 -10.56 -4.52 47.84
CA SER A 619 -10.36 -4.34 49.29
C SER A 619 -9.06 -3.59 49.63
N LYS A 620 -8.05 -3.74 48.78
CA LYS A 620 -6.82 -2.95 48.77
C LYS A 620 -6.79 -2.11 47.49
N PRO A 621 -7.11 -0.81 47.54
CA PRO A 621 -7.21 0.03 46.35
C PRO A 621 -5.83 0.55 45.91
N ASN A 622 -4.92 -0.37 45.60
CA ASN A 622 -3.57 -0.08 45.14
C ASN A 622 -3.07 -1.18 44.19
N ILE A 623 -1.87 -0.99 43.64
CA ILE A 623 -1.23 -1.90 42.69
C ILE A 623 -1.11 -3.32 43.25
N ASP A 624 -0.66 -3.45 44.50
CA ASP A 624 -0.51 -4.77 45.15
C ASP A 624 -1.85 -5.49 45.24
N GLY A 625 -2.93 -4.76 45.57
CA GLY A 625 -4.30 -5.30 45.59
C GLY A 625 -4.78 -5.73 44.21
N PHE A 626 -4.48 -4.95 43.17
CA PHE A 626 -4.79 -5.29 41.79
C PHE A 626 -4.05 -6.53 41.32
N GLU A 627 -2.75 -6.62 41.57
CA GLU A 627 -1.92 -7.77 41.21
C GLU A 627 -2.42 -9.04 41.90
N LEU A 628 -2.70 -8.97 43.21
CA LEU A 628 -3.25 -10.09 43.96
C LEU A 628 -4.58 -10.58 43.38
N HIS A 629 -5.50 -9.66 43.08
CA HIS A 629 -6.80 -9.99 42.49
C HIS A 629 -6.65 -10.61 41.10
N LEU A 630 -5.75 -10.09 40.27
CA LEU A 630 -5.45 -10.64 38.94
C LEU A 630 -4.86 -12.06 39.04
N VAL A 631 -3.96 -12.31 40.00
CA VAL A 631 -3.44 -13.65 40.28
C VAL A 631 -4.55 -14.61 40.74
N GLU A 632 -5.51 -14.13 41.54
CA GLU A 632 -6.69 -14.92 41.92
C GLU A 632 -7.58 -15.27 40.72
N ILE A 633 -7.78 -14.34 39.79
CA ILE A 633 -8.50 -14.57 38.52
C ILE A 633 -7.81 -15.66 37.70
N ILE A 634 -6.49 -15.58 37.53
CA ILE A 634 -5.71 -16.60 36.80
C ILE A 634 -5.84 -17.97 37.49
N LYS A 635 -5.69 -18.04 38.82
CA LYS A 635 -5.84 -19.28 39.59
C LYS A 635 -7.23 -19.88 39.46
N LYS A 636 -8.27 -19.03 39.50
CA LYS A 636 -9.68 -19.44 39.47
C LYS A 636 -10.07 -20.01 38.12
N TYR A 637 -9.71 -19.33 37.02
CA TYR A 637 -10.21 -19.68 35.69
C TYR A 637 -9.25 -20.53 34.87
N ILE A 638 -7.93 -20.49 35.13
CA ILE A 638 -6.92 -21.19 34.31
C ILE A 638 -6.16 -22.24 35.14
N GLY A 639 -5.85 -21.91 36.39
CA GLY A 639 -5.18 -22.81 37.34
C GLY A 639 -3.82 -22.29 37.80
N ALA A 640 -3.44 -22.68 39.03
CA ALA A 640 -2.25 -22.13 39.71
C ALA A 640 -0.91 -22.53 39.09
N GLY A 641 -0.85 -23.66 38.36
CA GLY A 641 0.39 -24.19 37.77
C GLY A 641 0.94 -23.41 36.58
N LEU A 642 0.22 -22.40 36.09
CA LEU A 642 0.59 -21.63 34.89
C LEU A 642 1.07 -20.21 35.22
N ILE A 643 1.14 -19.83 36.50
CA ILE A 643 1.63 -18.52 36.94
C ILE A 643 3.07 -18.27 36.49
N SER A 644 3.91 -19.31 36.41
CA SER A 644 5.30 -19.19 35.94
C SER A 644 5.41 -18.72 34.49
N HIS A 645 4.34 -18.85 33.69
CA HIS A 645 4.30 -18.38 32.31
C HIS A 645 3.83 -16.93 32.19
N VAL A 646 3.41 -16.29 33.29
CA VAL A 646 2.80 -14.97 33.32
C VAL A 646 3.65 -14.01 34.15
N LYS A 647 4.05 -12.89 33.54
CA LYS A 647 4.75 -11.80 34.20
C LYS A 647 3.87 -10.55 34.20
N ILE A 648 3.48 -10.09 35.40
CA ILE A 648 2.67 -8.89 35.60
C ILE A 648 3.60 -7.71 35.89
N SER A 649 3.28 -6.54 35.34
CA SER A 649 4.01 -5.29 35.59
C SER A 649 3.08 -4.10 35.44
N PHE A 650 3.42 -2.97 36.07
CA PHE A 650 2.58 -1.77 36.13
C PHE A 650 3.30 -0.54 35.55
N PRO A 651 3.54 -0.50 34.24
CA PRO A 651 4.19 0.64 33.62
C PRO A 651 3.30 1.89 33.68
N THR A 652 3.95 3.05 33.77
CA THR A 652 3.30 4.36 33.66
C THR A 652 3.50 4.90 32.25
N VAL A 653 2.43 5.05 31.49
CA VAL A 653 2.43 5.57 30.12
C VAL A 653 1.59 6.85 30.12
N GLU A 654 2.18 7.96 29.66
CA GLU A 654 1.51 9.29 29.65
C GLU A 654 0.90 9.68 31.01
N ASP A 655 1.69 9.57 32.08
CA ASP A 655 1.27 9.80 33.47
C ASP A 655 0.14 8.88 33.98
N THR A 656 -0.30 7.91 33.17
CA THR A 656 -1.35 6.96 33.50
C THR A 656 -0.75 5.59 33.80
N GLN A 657 -1.07 5.02 34.96
CA GLN A 657 -0.63 3.68 35.31
C GLN A 657 -1.56 2.64 34.68
N ILE A 658 -0.98 1.71 33.92
CA ILE A 658 -1.66 0.58 33.26
C ILE A 658 -1.09 -0.74 33.77
N CYS A 659 -1.74 -1.87 33.46
CA CYS A 659 -1.23 -3.20 33.79
C CYS A 659 -0.82 -3.93 32.50
N ARG A 660 0.41 -4.44 32.45
CA ARG A 660 0.91 -5.33 31.40
C ARG A 660 1.03 -6.74 31.94
N ILE A 661 0.42 -7.68 31.24
CA ILE A 661 0.52 -9.11 31.48
C ILE A 661 1.27 -9.73 30.29
N LYS A 662 2.55 -10.04 30.49
CA LYS A 662 3.37 -10.75 29.49
C LYS A 662 3.21 -12.25 29.69
N VAL A 663 2.74 -12.94 28.65
CA VAL A 663 2.44 -14.36 28.67
C VAL A 663 3.40 -15.10 27.73
N SER A 664 4.07 -16.12 28.25
CA SER A 664 4.91 -17.02 27.43
C SER A 664 4.10 -18.23 26.97
N LYS A 665 4.46 -18.80 25.82
CA LYS A 665 3.88 -20.05 25.32
C LYS A 665 3.98 -21.18 26.35
N SER A 666 2.89 -21.92 26.50
CA SER A 666 2.84 -23.11 27.36
C SER A 666 3.39 -24.33 26.62
N GLY A 667 4.09 -25.21 27.35
CA GLY A 667 4.53 -26.51 26.82
C GLY A 667 3.42 -27.56 26.73
N LYS A 668 2.18 -27.21 27.12
CA LYS A 668 1.02 -28.09 27.10
C LYS A 668 -0.28 -27.31 26.87
N PRO A 669 -1.35 -27.94 26.37
CA PRO A 669 -2.66 -27.32 26.24
C PRO A 669 -3.18 -26.74 27.57
N VAL A 670 -3.76 -25.55 27.49
CA VAL A 670 -4.33 -24.81 28.62
C VAL A 670 -5.82 -24.58 28.38
N PHE A 671 -6.63 -24.90 29.39
CA PHE A 671 -8.09 -24.74 29.35
C PHE A 671 -8.54 -23.69 30.34
N THR A 672 -9.63 -23.01 30.03
CA THR A 672 -10.31 -22.14 31.00
C THR A 672 -11.56 -22.81 31.55
N GLN A 673 -11.81 -22.67 32.85
CA GLN A 673 -13.02 -23.17 33.52
C GLN A 673 -13.97 -22.02 33.83
N TYR A 674 -15.19 -22.03 33.29
CA TYR A 674 -16.21 -21.02 33.60
C TYR A 674 -17.61 -21.61 33.57
N GLU A 675 -18.40 -21.36 34.62
CA GLU A 675 -19.77 -21.87 34.77
C GLU A 675 -19.91 -23.40 34.51
N GLY A 676 -18.89 -24.17 34.91
CA GLY A 676 -18.87 -25.63 34.75
C GLY A 676 -18.51 -26.15 33.34
N ARG A 677 -18.06 -25.26 32.44
CA ARG A 677 -17.54 -25.61 31.12
C ARG A 677 -16.03 -25.43 31.06
N GLU A 678 -15.36 -26.32 30.33
CA GLU A 678 -13.96 -26.20 29.96
C GLU A 678 -13.85 -25.84 28.49
N ASP A 679 -13.21 -24.71 28.21
CA ASP A 679 -13.03 -24.20 26.85
C ASP A 679 -11.53 -24.07 26.51
N PHE A 680 -11.17 -24.39 25.27
CA PHE A 680 -9.83 -24.22 24.72
C PHE A 680 -9.83 -23.03 23.77
N PHE A 681 -9.05 -22.00 24.11
CA PHE A 681 -8.94 -20.77 23.31
C PHE A 681 -7.57 -20.67 22.64
N VAL A 682 -7.53 -20.14 21.42
CA VAL A 682 -6.31 -19.78 20.69
C VAL A 682 -6.39 -18.36 20.15
N ARG A 683 -5.24 -17.75 19.85
CA ARG A 683 -5.19 -16.48 19.11
C ARG A 683 -5.43 -16.72 17.62
N SER A 684 -6.36 -15.97 17.05
CA SER A 684 -6.62 -15.91 15.61
C SER A 684 -6.76 -14.44 15.22
N GLY A 685 -5.68 -13.86 14.68
CA GLY A 685 -5.54 -12.42 14.50
C GLY A 685 -5.68 -11.69 15.84
N CYS A 686 -6.45 -10.59 15.87
CA CYS A 686 -6.71 -9.80 17.07
C CYS A 686 -7.81 -10.39 18.00
N SER A 687 -8.14 -11.69 17.86
CA SER A 687 -9.26 -12.28 18.60
C SER A 687 -8.90 -13.59 19.29
N SER A 688 -9.46 -13.81 20.48
CA SER A 688 -9.38 -15.06 21.23
C SER A 688 -10.57 -15.96 20.88
N GLN A 689 -10.35 -16.99 20.07
CA GLN A 689 -11.41 -17.87 19.56
C GLN A 689 -11.41 -19.24 20.23
N PRO A 690 -12.59 -19.78 20.60
CA PRO A 690 -12.69 -21.15 21.07
C PRO A 690 -12.54 -22.11 19.89
N LEU A 691 -11.82 -23.22 20.07
CA LEU A 691 -11.80 -24.30 19.09
C LEU A 691 -12.76 -25.42 19.49
N GLY A 692 -13.45 -25.98 18.50
CA GLY A 692 -14.21 -27.21 18.68
C GLY A 692 -13.28 -28.42 18.93
N ARG A 693 -13.83 -29.52 19.44
CA ARG A 693 -13.03 -30.72 19.80
C ARG A 693 -12.16 -31.26 18.65
N GLU A 694 -12.68 -31.25 17.43
CA GLU A 694 -11.96 -31.76 16.25
C GLU A 694 -10.80 -30.84 15.84
N GLU A 695 -11.07 -29.53 15.73
CA GLU A 695 -10.06 -28.51 15.43
C GLU A 695 -9.00 -28.43 16.52
N GLN A 696 -9.40 -28.51 17.79
CA GLN A 696 -8.49 -28.58 18.93
C GLN A 696 -7.56 -29.80 18.80
N SER A 697 -8.10 -30.99 18.52
CA SER A 697 -7.25 -32.19 18.38
C SER A 697 -6.23 -32.07 17.24
N ALA A 698 -6.62 -31.45 16.13
CA ALA A 698 -5.71 -31.17 15.02
C ALA A 698 -4.65 -30.12 15.40
N TYR A 699 -5.06 -29.06 16.10
CA TYR A 699 -4.19 -27.99 16.57
C TYR A 699 -3.17 -28.51 17.59
N GLU A 700 -3.60 -29.30 18.57
CA GLU A 700 -2.70 -29.86 19.59
C GLU A 700 -1.60 -30.72 18.95
N LYS A 701 -1.97 -31.51 17.94
CA LYS A 701 -1.02 -32.33 17.19
C LYS A 701 -0.04 -31.49 16.38
N SER A 702 -0.45 -30.43 15.70
CA SER A 702 0.51 -29.61 14.96
C SER A 702 1.40 -28.78 15.90
N HIS A 703 0.87 -28.34 17.04
CA HIS A 703 1.49 -27.32 17.88
C HIS A 703 2.43 -27.87 18.97
N TRP A 704 2.19 -29.09 19.47
CA TRP A 704 2.99 -29.69 20.56
C TRP A 704 3.63 -31.06 20.24
N SER A 705 3.45 -31.64 19.04
CA SER A 705 3.98 -32.99 18.72
C SER A 705 5.48 -33.09 18.45
N ASN A 706 6.26 -32.03 18.71
CA ASN A 706 7.73 -32.04 18.59
C ASN A 706 8.44 -31.97 19.96
N THR A 707 7.86 -32.58 21.00
CA THR A 707 8.53 -32.75 22.30
C THR A 707 8.85 -34.21 22.58
#